data_AF-A0A524C1X4-F1
#
_entry.id   AF-A0A524C1X4-F1
#
_cell.length_a   1.000
_cell.length_b   1.000
_cell.length_c   1.000
_cell.angle_alpha   90.00
_cell.angle_beta   90.00
_cell.angle_gamma   90.00
#
_symmetry.space_group_name_H-M   'P 1'
#
loop_
_entity.id
_entity.type
_entity.pdbx_description
1 polymer ?
#
loop_
_entity_poly.entity_id
_entity_poly.type
_entity_poly.pdbx_seq_one_letter_code
_entity_poly.pdbx_strand_id
1 'polypeptide(L)'
;MDEEREFHLIINEDQNEIFHDCPSFLIHSEKKDKICVHIIKLLLSLDQELSLHIIDNLDQYTFTSEDFGSKKKSKNYEILAQSCFNAQNSVDGLNYLNKAILNQYECGDLIKQYLNIALENNLLMEFFEFMKSARDNEIDDQIPYFNAYIEKAFLLLFQAISKYSFYNLLRIISFIDIILKSYKIDDSLFLSKMVNKLSEMVHSSTFNEKYFSLYFMKREIEKVDENGGIFDNLIESEAFKSFKNELVSKFHDEIDNFSHIDKLKLMSNQFETFGIKKEMYHDAYKAYKAEIKELERKVYLKKFSFLKILAEKHKVVRSRIDFRKRRNTYIVNHHNKNILNPAYLYIIKHIGFYGINNSTIKSSEIGYNFLIFKELFIDSLNNFPDIFYYKKQFWGENDNYKINPVDGASLLRKSVDYSNETHHIVLNVKDTMIIEWNLAVKPYQGSIVNAYGSQIIIPDQNNRLFHDLKPFDLCFCQKTPVKIEGNIIKTVNIIKKCSFQEAIKAVSDGMDYLEGYYPLSLVSNVLKRKMNPFDAYNLVLNNSDKNFVPEYRKFIKAFQEFLYNFIKKEKEYVFEVLKSNPIDYTPQILSLLHLSNDVKGLLLPFPRFMEELLTEKVTLRQLKKQLLDRIHQYIEKDLSDPQSGSTKIYDLKKLRNTPFIKYSKKIVEIRKEELEHTPIIKHSEDNNDWFDLSKINETFYGNQFIEILKIENPEKVLQEDLKKFENLASKIGFHLNIID
;
A
#
# COMPACT_ATOMS: atom_id res chain seq x y z
N MET A 1 13.07 -6.10 20.08
CA MET A 1 12.32 -7.31 19.70
C MET A 1 10.83 -7.04 19.47
N ASP A 2 10.32 -5.81 19.58
CA ASP A 2 8.86 -5.55 19.49
C ASP A 2 8.28 -5.31 18.09
N GLU A 3 9.08 -5.31 17.01
CA GLU A 3 8.58 -5.20 15.63
C GLU A 3 8.53 -6.55 14.88
N GLU A 4 9.01 -7.62 15.52
CA GLU A 4 9.01 -8.98 14.94
C GLU A 4 8.00 -9.90 15.64
N ARG A 5 7.19 -9.36 16.57
CA ARG A 5 6.15 -10.12 17.27
C ARG A 5 4.79 -9.90 16.60
N GLU A 6 4.24 -10.94 16.00
CA GLU A 6 2.86 -10.96 15.52
C GLU A 6 1.91 -10.92 16.73
N PHE A 7 1.11 -9.86 16.84
CA PHE A 7 -0.01 -9.82 17.79
C PHE A 7 -1.26 -10.38 17.12
N HIS A 8 -1.96 -11.25 17.83
CA HIS A 8 -3.22 -11.86 17.42
C HIS A 8 -4.36 -11.12 18.07
N LEU A 9 -5.33 -10.70 17.25
CA LEU A 9 -6.59 -10.14 17.69
C LEU A 9 -7.70 -10.91 16.99
N ILE A 10 -8.58 -11.54 17.78
CA ILE A 10 -9.69 -12.36 17.29
C ILE A 10 -10.97 -11.83 17.94
N ILE A 11 -11.97 -11.52 17.12
CA ILE A 11 -13.31 -11.16 17.58
C ILE A 11 -14.22 -12.34 17.25
N ASN A 12 -14.80 -12.95 18.29
CA ASN A 12 -15.74 -14.05 18.18
C ASN A 12 -17.12 -13.55 18.60
N GLU A 13 -17.94 -13.20 17.61
CA GLU A 13 -19.29 -12.66 17.81
C GLU A 13 -20.21 -13.72 18.45
N ASP A 14 -20.11 -14.99 18.05
CA ASP A 14 -20.94 -16.08 18.57
C ASP A 14 -20.77 -16.29 20.08
N GLN A 15 -19.53 -16.11 20.57
CA GLN A 15 -19.19 -16.27 21.98
C GLN A 15 -19.14 -14.95 22.75
N ASN A 16 -19.41 -13.82 22.08
CA ASN A 16 -19.16 -12.48 22.59
C ASN A 16 -17.78 -12.39 23.27
N GLU A 17 -16.72 -12.71 22.54
CA GLU A 17 -15.35 -12.70 23.06
C GLU A 17 -14.39 -11.91 22.16
N ILE A 18 -13.53 -11.08 22.77
CA ILE A 18 -12.39 -10.44 22.11
C ILE A 18 -11.12 -11.01 22.73
N PHE A 19 -10.40 -11.81 21.96
CA PHE A 19 -9.09 -12.35 22.32
C PHE A 19 -7.99 -11.45 21.78
N HIS A 20 -7.06 -11.01 22.64
CA HIS A 20 -5.89 -10.25 22.20
C HIS A 20 -4.64 -10.51 23.04
N ASP A 21 -3.52 -10.84 22.39
CA ASP A 21 -2.25 -11.19 23.05
C ASP A 21 -1.24 -10.04 23.16
N CYS A 22 -1.73 -8.79 23.12
CA CYS A 22 -0.88 -7.61 23.27
C CYS A 22 -0.45 -7.36 24.73
N PRO A 23 0.81 -6.97 24.99
CA PRO A 23 1.29 -6.59 26.31
C PRO A 23 0.41 -5.54 27.00
N SER A 24 -0.08 -4.53 26.27
CA SER A 24 -1.00 -3.53 26.84
C SER A 24 -2.31 -4.18 27.32
N PHE A 25 -2.80 -5.19 26.60
CA PHE A 25 -4.02 -5.91 26.97
C PHE A 25 -3.82 -6.81 28.20
N LEU A 26 -2.58 -7.30 28.41
CA LEU A 26 -2.19 -8.15 29.55
C LEU A 26 -1.96 -7.38 30.85
N ILE A 27 -1.52 -6.12 30.78
CA ILE A 27 -1.10 -5.33 31.96
C ILE A 27 -2.29 -4.69 32.69
N HIS A 28 -3.39 -4.40 31.98
CA HIS A 28 -4.52 -3.69 32.54
C HIS A 28 -5.60 -4.65 33.05
N SER A 29 -6.09 -4.45 34.28
CA SER A 29 -7.18 -5.24 34.87
C SER A 29 -8.55 -4.76 34.41
N GLU A 30 -8.73 -3.45 34.25
CA GLU A 30 -9.99 -2.85 33.84
C GLU A 30 -10.22 -2.95 32.32
N LYS A 31 -11.46 -3.31 31.93
CA LYS A 31 -11.86 -3.51 30.53
C LYS A 31 -11.64 -2.26 29.66
N LYS A 32 -11.89 -1.06 30.21
CA LYS A 32 -11.69 0.22 29.51
C LYS A 32 -10.22 0.45 29.15
N ASP A 33 -9.30 -0.01 30.00
CA ASP A 33 -7.86 0.14 29.82
C ASP A 33 -7.25 -0.96 28.93
N LYS A 34 -7.98 -2.06 28.68
CA LYS A 34 -7.60 -3.12 27.73
C LYS A 34 -7.80 -2.74 26.27
N ILE A 35 -8.57 -1.69 25.96
CA ILE A 35 -8.80 -1.22 24.59
C ILE A 35 -7.51 -0.57 24.06
N CYS A 36 -6.68 -1.38 23.41
CA CYS A 36 -5.41 -0.92 22.86
C CYS A 36 -5.56 -0.41 21.40
N VAL A 37 -4.50 0.24 20.91
CA VAL A 37 -4.44 0.77 19.53
C VAL A 37 -4.66 -0.29 18.45
N HIS A 38 -4.34 -1.56 18.71
CA HIS A 38 -4.56 -2.65 17.74
C HIS A 38 -6.05 -2.94 17.55
N ILE A 39 -6.86 -2.89 18.62
CA ILE A 39 -8.32 -3.06 18.54
C ILE A 39 -8.93 -1.92 17.75
N ILE A 40 -8.51 -0.68 18.04
CA ILE A 40 -8.97 0.49 17.30
C ILE A 40 -8.61 0.36 15.81
N LYS A 41 -7.37 -0.04 15.50
CA LYS A 41 -6.93 -0.27 14.12
C LYS A 41 -7.75 -1.35 13.42
N LEU A 42 -8.06 -2.46 14.09
CA LEU A 42 -8.90 -3.51 13.53
C LEU A 42 -10.31 -2.98 13.24
N LEU A 43 -10.95 -2.32 14.21
CA LEU A 43 -12.28 -1.73 14.04
C LEU A 43 -12.31 -0.70 12.90
N LEU A 44 -11.25 0.09 12.73
CA LEU A 44 -11.13 1.02 11.61
C LEU A 44 -10.91 0.33 10.25
N SER A 45 -10.51 -0.95 10.24
CA SER A 45 -10.32 -1.76 9.03
C SER A 45 -11.53 -2.62 8.66
N LEU A 46 -12.48 -2.80 9.59
CA LEU A 46 -13.72 -3.52 9.37
C LEU A 46 -14.78 -2.60 8.74
N ASP A 47 -15.84 -3.22 8.21
CA ASP A 47 -16.99 -2.47 7.68
C ASP A 47 -17.68 -1.68 8.80
N GLN A 48 -18.06 -0.43 8.51
CA GLN A 48 -18.59 0.51 9.51
C GLN A 48 -19.74 -0.10 10.33
N GLU A 49 -20.66 -0.82 9.70
CA GLU A 49 -21.79 -1.47 10.37
C GLU A 49 -21.31 -2.51 11.40
N LEU A 50 -20.36 -3.37 11.00
CA LEU A 50 -19.77 -4.39 11.88
C LEU A 50 -18.96 -3.73 13.01
N SER A 51 -18.18 -2.70 12.69
CA SER A 51 -17.39 -1.97 13.68
C SER A 51 -18.27 -1.29 14.73
N LEU A 52 -19.35 -0.62 14.29
CA LEU A 52 -20.32 -0.02 15.19
C LEU A 52 -21.03 -1.09 16.03
N HIS A 53 -21.45 -2.20 15.42
CA HIS A 53 -22.05 -3.32 16.16
C HIS A 53 -21.13 -3.85 17.27
N ILE A 54 -19.83 -4.02 16.99
CA ILE A 54 -18.85 -4.46 17.99
C ILE A 54 -18.63 -3.38 19.07
N ILE A 55 -18.57 -2.10 18.70
CA ILE A 55 -18.38 -0.98 19.64
C ILE A 55 -19.59 -0.82 20.56
N ASP A 56 -20.80 -0.83 20.01
CA ASP A 56 -22.04 -0.63 20.76
C ASP A 56 -22.30 -1.79 21.74
N ASN A 57 -21.84 -2.99 21.40
CA ASN A 57 -21.93 -4.17 22.25
C ASN A 57 -20.62 -4.49 22.99
N LEU A 58 -19.63 -3.58 22.99
CA LEU A 58 -18.30 -3.86 23.53
C LEU A 58 -18.37 -4.31 24.99
N ASP A 59 -19.33 -3.78 25.77
CA ASP A 59 -19.57 -4.15 27.17
C ASP A 59 -20.05 -5.59 27.35
N GLN A 60 -20.66 -6.20 26.32
CA GLN A 60 -21.09 -7.59 26.31
C GLN A 60 -19.94 -8.56 25.97
N TYR A 61 -18.86 -8.07 25.34
CA TYR A 61 -17.71 -8.90 25.00
C TYR A 61 -16.84 -9.24 26.21
N THR A 62 -16.45 -10.50 26.36
CA THR A 62 -15.44 -10.94 27.32
C THR A 62 -14.05 -10.73 26.73
N PHE A 63 -13.14 -10.10 27.49
CA PHE A 63 -11.79 -9.76 27.04
C PHE A 63 -10.79 -10.79 27.57
N THR A 64 -10.24 -11.61 26.68
CA THR A 64 -9.31 -12.70 27.03
C THR A 64 -7.92 -12.49 26.41
N SER A 65 -6.88 -12.97 27.08
CA SER A 65 -5.49 -12.71 26.71
C SER A 65 -4.54 -13.87 26.97
N GLU A 66 -4.90 -14.73 27.93
CA GLU A 66 -4.14 -15.93 28.24
C GLU A 66 -4.82 -17.13 27.59
N ASP A 67 -4.22 -17.60 26.51
CA ASP A 67 -4.32 -19.01 26.14
C ASP A 67 -2.88 -19.53 26.09
N PHE A 68 -2.29 -19.72 27.28
CA PHE A 68 -1.13 -20.58 27.47
C PHE A 68 -1.56 -22.01 27.10
N GLY A 69 -1.75 -22.26 25.79
CA GLY A 69 -2.46 -23.43 25.27
C GLY A 69 -2.93 -23.35 23.81
N SER A 70 -2.94 -22.17 23.18
CA SER A 70 -3.01 -21.97 21.72
C SER A 70 -4.23 -22.47 20.94
N LYS A 71 -5.23 -23.13 21.55
CA LYS A 71 -6.32 -23.81 20.81
C LYS A 71 -7.12 -22.84 19.95
N LYS A 72 -7.37 -21.61 20.44
CA LYS A 72 -8.09 -20.58 19.66
C LYS A 72 -7.28 -20.07 18.47
N LYS A 73 -5.98 -19.86 18.66
CA LYS A 73 -5.05 -19.46 17.59
C LYS A 73 -4.94 -20.56 16.54
N SER A 74 -4.79 -21.81 16.99
CA SER A 74 -4.71 -23.00 16.14
C SER A 74 -5.93 -23.13 15.25
N LYS A 75 -7.15 -23.08 15.82
CA LYS A 75 -8.40 -23.16 15.07
C LYS A 75 -8.55 -22.03 14.05
N ASN A 76 -8.16 -20.80 14.38
CA ASN A 76 -8.21 -19.70 13.43
C ASN A 76 -7.24 -19.92 12.26
N TYR A 77 -6.02 -20.38 12.56
CA TYR A 77 -5.05 -20.73 11.53
C TYR A 77 -5.50 -21.88 10.62
N GLU A 78 -6.21 -22.87 11.17
CA GLU A 78 -6.82 -23.95 10.40
C GLU A 78 -7.90 -23.42 9.43
N ILE A 79 -8.77 -22.51 9.89
CA ILE A 79 -9.78 -21.86 9.04
C ILE A 79 -9.10 -21.08 7.89
N LEU A 80 -8.04 -20.33 8.21
CA LEU A 80 -7.26 -19.58 7.22
C LEU A 80 -6.59 -20.54 6.22
N ALA A 81 -6.01 -21.64 6.69
CA ALA A 81 -5.41 -22.67 5.85
C ALA A 81 -6.43 -23.27 4.87
N GLN A 82 -7.61 -23.65 5.37
CA GLN A 82 -8.67 -24.23 4.54
C GLN A 82 -9.17 -23.23 3.49
N SER A 83 -9.30 -21.95 3.84
CA SER A 83 -9.62 -20.88 2.89
C SER A 83 -8.58 -20.79 1.75
N CYS A 84 -7.29 -20.88 2.09
CA CYS A 84 -6.22 -20.91 1.10
C CYS A 84 -6.27 -22.15 0.19
N PHE A 85 -6.52 -23.34 0.75
CA PHE A 85 -6.64 -24.57 -0.04
C PHE A 85 -7.84 -24.53 -0.99
N ASN A 86 -8.99 -24.00 -0.53
CA ASN A 86 -10.17 -23.80 -1.37
C ASN A 86 -9.90 -22.84 -2.54
N ALA A 87 -8.98 -21.89 -2.36
CA ALA A 87 -8.50 -20.97 -3.38
C ALA A 87 -7.30 -21.51 -4.20
N GLN A 88 -6.97 -22.81 -4.09
CA GLN A 88 -5.85 -23.46 -4.78
C GLN A 88 -4.47 -22.83 -4.47
N ASN A 89 -4.32 -22.22 -3.30
CA ASN A 89 -3.06 -21.64 -2.84
C ASN A 89 -2.43 -22.51 -1.73
N SER A 90 -1.84 -23.61 -2.18
CA SER A 90 -1.28 -24.64 -1.28
C SER A 90 -0.10 -24.13 -0.44
N VAL A 91 0.71 -23.18 -0.94
CA VAL A 91 1.86 -22.64 -0.20
C VAL A 91 1.43 -21.79 0.99
N ASP A 92 0.52 -20.82 0.79
CA ASP A 92 -0.03 -20.03 1.90
C ASP A 92 -0.83 -20.93 2.87
N GLY A 93 -1.59 -21.90 2.33
CA GLY A 93 -2.36 -22.85 3.14
C GLY A 93 -1.50 -23.70 4.05
N LEU A 94 -0.39 -24.26 3.53
CA LEU A 94 0.58 -24.99 4.35
C LEU A 94 1.24 -24.07 5.38
N ASN A 95 1.60 -22.83 5.04
CA ASN A 95 2.16 -21.88 6.01
C ASN A 95 1.21 -21.63 7.19
N TYR A 96 -0.09 -21.41 6.93
CA TYR A 96 -1.07 -21.26 8.01
C TYR A 96 -1.29 -22.56 8.79
N LEU A 97 -1.34 -23.71 8.12
CA LEU A 97 -1.48 -25.00 8.79
C LEU A 97 -0.29 -25.29 9.71
N ASN A 98 0.92 -24.93 9.30
CA ASN A 98 2.12 -25.01 10.15
C ASN A 98 1.97 -24.12 11.39
N LYS A 99 1.45 -22.89 11.23
CA LYS A 99 1.14 -22.00 12.36
C LYS A 99 0.02 -22.53 13.26
N ALA A 100 -0.84 -23.44 12.77
CA ALA A 100 -1.88 -24.06 13.58
C ALA A 100 -1.33 -25.14 14.53
N ILE A 101 -0.15 -25.71 14.23
CA ILE A 101 0.48 -26.76 15.02
C ILE A 101 1.21 -26.12 16.20
N LEU A 102 0.49 -25.88 17.29
CA LEU A 102 0.95 -25.08 18.44
C LEU A 102 1.11 -25.87 19.74
N ASN A 103 0.67 -27.15 19.80
CA ASN A 103 0.77 -28.00 20.99
C ASN A 103 1.20 -29.45 20.64
N GLN A 104 2.20 -29.96 21.35
CA GLN A 104 2.96 -31.18 21.04
C GLN A 104 2.18 -32.50 21.16
N TYR A 105 1.01 -32.52 21.80
CA TYR A 105 0.33 -33.77 22.19
C TYR A 105 -0.99 -34.06 21.45
N GLU A 106 -1.54 -33.10 20.68
CA GLU A 106 -2.87 -33.23 20.03
C GLU A 106 -2.89 -32.78 18.55
N CYS A 107 -1.74 -32.71 17.86
CA CYS A 107 -1.65 -32.21 16.48
C CYS A 107 -1.44 -33.29 15.39
N GLY A 108 -1.50 -34.58 15.73
CA GLY A 108 -1.20 -35.67 14.80
C GLY A 108 -2.00 -35.61 13.49
N ASP A 109 -3.30 -35.30 13.56
CA ASP A 109 -4.16 -35.17 12.37
C ASP A 109 -3.79 -33.95 11.50
N LEU A 110 -3.46 -32.81 12.12
CA LEU A 110 -3.02 -31.61 11.39
C LEU A 110 -1.66 -31.84 10.70
N ILE A 111 -0.75 -32.54 11.36
CA ILE A 111 0.54 -32.93 10.78
C ILE A 111 0.31 -33.87 9.59
N LYS A 112 -0.54 -34.90 9.77
CA LYS A 112 -0.90 -35.82 8.69
C LYS A 112 -1.53 -35.09 7.51
N GLN A 113 -2.40 -34.12 7.77
CA GLN A 113 -3.00 -33.28 6.74
C GLN A 113 -1.94 -32.45 6.01
N TYR A 114 -1.02 -31.81 6.74
CA TYR A 114 0.10 -31.04 6.18
C TYR A 114 0.94 -31.91 5.23
N LEU A 115 1.39 -33.07 5.72
CA LEU A 115 2.25 -33.99 4.97
C LEU A 115 1.53 -34.54 3.72
N ASN A 116 0.25 -34.88 3.81
CA ASN A 116 -0.55 -35.31 2.65
C ASN A 116 -0.62 -34.22 1.58
N ILE A 117 -1.06 -33.01 1.96
CA ILE A 117 -1.24 -31.91 1.02
C ILE A 117 0.09 -31.55 0.35
N ALA A 118 1.18 -31.49 1.11
CA ALA A 118 2.50 -31.23 0.55
C ALA A 118 2.91 -32.29 -0.48
N LEU A 119 2.65 -33.58 -0.23
CA LEU A 119 2.96 -34.66 -1.16
C LEU A 119 2.07 -34.66 -2.41
N GLU A 120 0.76 -34.48 -2.25
CA GLU A 120 -0.21 -34.44 -3.37
C GLU A 120 0.08 -33.29 -4.33
N ASN A 121 0.60 -32.17 -3.82
CA ASN A 121 0.97 -30.99 -4.61
C ASN A 121 2.45 -30.97 -5.05
N ASN A 122 3.23 -32.01 -4.79
CA ASN A 122 4.68 -32.08 -5.05
C ASN A 122 5.50 -30.94 -4.40
N LEU A 123 5.07 -30.44 -3.24
CA LEU A 123 5.72 -29.38 -2.46
C LEU A 123 6.80 -29.97 -1.52
N LEU A 124 7.81 -30.61 -2.10
CA LEU A 124 8.83 -31.33 -1.32
C LEU A 124 9.74 -30.40 -0.50
N MET A 125 9.94 -29.15 -0.95
CA MET A 125 10.73 -28.17 -0.19
C MET A 125 10.03 -27.87 1.14
N GLU A 126 8.75 -27.54 1.08
CA GLU A 126 7.88 -27.27 2.22
C GLU A 126 7.79 -28.50 3.13
N PHE A 127 7.65 -29.70 2.53
CA PHE A 127 7.64 -30.97 3.27
C PHE A 127 8.89 -31.14 4.14
N PHE A 128 10.09 -31.06 3.54
CA PHE A 128 11.33 -31.27 4.29
C PHE A 128 11.64 -30.11 5.25
N GLU A 129 11.26 -28.87 4.90
CA GLU A 129 11.40 -27.71 5.78
C GLU A 129 10.54 -27.87 7.04
N PHE A 130 9.29 -28.32 6.87
CA PHE A 130 8.39 -28.63 7.98
C PHE A 130 8.96 -29.75 8.86
N MET A 131 9.38 -30.86 8.27
CA MET A 131 9.95 -32.00 9.02
C MET A 131 11.22 -31.61 9.78
N LYS A 132 12.07 -30.74 9.21
CA LYS A 132 13.20 -30.16 9.93
C LYS A 132 12.71 -29.37 11.16
N SER A 133 11.71 -28.50 10.98
CA SER A 133 11.21 -27.63 12.06
C SER A 133 10.39 -28.37 13.12
N ALA A 134 9.84 -29.55 12.81
CA ALA A 134 9.11 -30.39 13.76
C ALA A 134 9.93 -30.66 15.02
N ARG A 135 11.26 -30.79 14.86
CA ARG A 135 12.21 -30.95 15.95
C ARG A 135 12.36 -29.69 16.81
N ASP A 136 12.54 -28.53 16.18
CA ASP A 136 12.63 -27.24 16.88
C ASP A 136 11.33 -26.92 17.65
N ASN A 137 10.23 -27.54 17.24
CA ASN A 137 8.91 -27.44 17.85
C ASN A 137 8.58 -28.60 18.81
N GLU A 138 9.55 -29.46 19.14
CA GLU A 138 9.45 -30.61 20.08
C GLU A 138 8.37 -31.65 19.69
N ILE A 139 8.17 -31.89 18.38
CA ILE A 139 7.22 -32.89 17.85
C ILE A 139 7.95 -34.21 17.48
N ASP A 140 9.20 -34.38 17.93
CA ASP A 140 10.08 -35.49 17.57
C ASP A 140 9.46 -36.88 17.83
N ASP A 141 8.77 -37.05 18.96
CA ASP A 141 8.15 -38.32 19.35
C ASP A 141 7.03 -38.76 18.40
N GLN A 142 6.45 -37.82 17.63
CA GLN A 142 5.42 -38.13 16.64
C GLN A 142 5.97 -38.50 15.26
N ILE A 143 7.22 -38.11 14.95
CA ILE A 143 7.85 -38.32 13.63
C ILE A 143 7.81 -39.79 13.19
N PRO A 144 8.08 -40.80 14.06
CA PRO A 144 8.02 -42.20 13.68
C PRO A 144 6.65 -42.69 13.17
N TYR A 145 5.54 -42.04 13.58
CA TYR A 145 4.20 -42.40 13.10
C TYR A 145 3.97 -41.99 11.63
N PHE A 146 4.85 -41.15 11.08
CA PHE A 146 4.76 -40.65 9.71
C PHE A 146 5.77 -41.29 8.75
N ASN A 147 6.40 -42.41 9.10
CA ASN A 147 7.40 -43.10 8.26
C ASN A 147 6.97 -43.28 6.81
N ALA A 148 5.74 -43.76 6.57
CA ALA A 148 5.22 -43.97 5.23
C ALA A 148 5.19 -42.66 4.39
N TYR A 149 4.97 -41.51 5.02
CA TYR A 149 5.00 -40.20 4.37
C TYR A 149 6.43 -39.79 4.03
N ILE A 150 7.35 -40.00 4.96
CA ILE A 150 8.77 -39.68 4.80
C ILE A 150 9.35 -40.52 3.64
N GLU A 151 9.11 -41.83 3.64
CA GLU A 151 9.54 -42.73 2.56
C GLU A 151 8.99 -42.32 1.20
N LYS A 152 7.68 -42.02 1.14
CA LYS A 152 7.05 -41.52 -0.09
C LYS A 152 7.69 -40.20 -0.54
N ALA A 153 8.00 -39.29 0.38
CA ALA A 153 8.67 -38.03 0.07
C ALA A 153 10.07 -38.25 -0.52
N PHE A 154 10.86 -39.16 0.03
CA PHE A 154 12.17 -39.53 -0.52
C PHE A 154 12.06 -40.14 -1.92
N LEU A 155 11.10 -41.05 -2.15
CA LEU A 155 10.88 -41.64 -3.46
C LEU A 155 10.49 -40.60 -4.51
N LEU A 156 9.59 -39.67 -4.16
CA LEU A 156 9.22 -38.54 -5.03
C LEU A 156 10.41 -37.59 -5.25
N LEU A 157 11.20 -37.32 -4.21
CA LEU A 157 12.41 -36.51 -4.32
C LEU A 157 13.38 -37.13 -5.31
N PHE A 158 13.64 -38.44 -5.23
CA PHE A 158 14.55 -39.11 -6.17
C PHE A 158 14.12 -38.96 -7.63
N GLN A 159 12.82 -38.92 -7.91
CA GLN A 159 12.30 -38.69 -9.26
C GLN A 159 12.37 -37.22 -9.69
N ALA A 160 12.55 -36.29 -8.75
CA ALA A 160 12.48 -34.85 -8.97
C ALA A 160 13.83 -34.12 -8.79
N ILE A 161 14.88 -34.75 -8.26
CA ILE A 161 16.19 -34.11 -7.99
C ILE A 161 16.73 -33.34 -9.20
N SER A 162 16.65 -33.93 -10.39
CA SER A 162 17.11 -33.30 -11.64
C SER A 162 16.33 -32.03 -12.03
N LYS A 163 15.09 -31.87 -11.52
CA LYS A 163 14.24 -30.71 -11.80
C LYS A 163 14.47 -29.54 -10.85
N TYR A 164 15.09 -29.78 -9.69
CA TYR A 164 15.35 -28.71 -8.73
C TYR A 164 16.49 -27.80 -9.18
N SER A 165 16.39 -26.51 -8.88
CA SER A 165 17.57 -25.65 -8.92
C SER A 165 18.60 -26.18 -7.91
N PHE A 166 19.89 -26.04 -8.24
CA PHE A 166 20.94 -26.55 -7.37
C PHE A 166 20.87 -25.93 -5.95
N TYR A 167 20.47 -24.66 -5.83
CA TYR A 167 20.26 -24.04 -4.53
C TYR A 167 19.14 -24.70 -3.71
N ASN A 168 18.02 -25.01 -4.35
CA ASN A 168 16.92 -25.68 -3.67
C ASN A 168 17.28 -27.10 -3.26
N LEU A 169 18.06 -27.82 -4.07
CA LEU A 169 18.61 -29.11 -3.71
C LEU A 169 19.49 -29.03 -2.45
N LEU A 170 20.41 -28.06 -2.39
CA LEU A 170 21.28 -27.84 -1.22
C LEU A 170 20.46 -27.58 0.06
N ARG A 171 19.38 -26.80 -0.05
CA ARG A 171 18.45 -26.56 1.08
C ARG A 171 17.78 -27.85 1.53
N ILE A 172 17.22 -28.63 0.60
CA ILE A 172 16.58 -29.91 0.91
C ILE A 172 17.57 -30.86 1.61
N ILE A 173 18.81 -30.96 1.10
CA ILE A 173 19.87 -31.75 1.75
C ILE A 173 20.10 -31.26 3.18
N SER A 174 20.23 -29.94 3.39
CA SER A 174 20.41 -29.36 4.72
C SER A 174 19.25 -29.63 5.69
N PHE A 175 18.04 -29.84 5.17
CA PHE A 175 16.86 -30.19 5.96
C PHE A 175 16.87 -31.66 6.32
N ILE A 176 17.12 -32.54 5.34
CA ILE A 176 17.29 -33.99 5.55
C ILE A 176 18.40 -34.25 6.57
N ASP A 177 19.52 -33.52 6.48
CA ASP A 177 20.63 -33.62 7.41
C ASP A 177 20.25 -33.42 8.88
N ILE A 178 19.25 -32.58 9.14
CA ILE A 178 18.76 -32.31 10.49
C ILE A 178 17.77 -33.40 10.90
N ILE A 179 16.91 -33.83 9.98
CA ILE A 179 15.96 -34.93 10.18
C ILE A 179 16.71 -36.22 10.55
N LEU A 180 17.75 -36.59 9.80
CA LEU A 180 18.54 -37.82 10.02
C LEU A 180 19.39 -37.83 11.30
N LYS A 181 19.50 -36.70 12.03
CA LYS A 181 20.14 -36.68 13.35
C LYS A 181 19.26 -37.31 14.43
N SER A 182 17.94 -37.26 14.28
CA SER A 182 16.97 -37.77 15.26
C SER A 182 16.13 -38.93 14.72
N TYR A 183 15.87 -38.95 13.41
CA TYR A 183 15.13 -40.02 12.75
C TYR A 183 16.07 -41.10 12.23
N LYS A 184 15.78 -42.36 12.58
CA LYS A 184 16.42 -43.54 11.99
C LYS A 184 15.47 -44.18 11.00
N ILE A 185 16.00 -44.53 9.84
CA ILE A 185 15.27 -45.30 8.84
C ILE A 185 15.38 -46.77 9.25
N ASP A 186 14.28 -47.34 9.74
CA ASP A 186 14.28 -48.72 10.24
C ASP A 186 13.79 -49.74 9.20
N ASP A 187 13.10 -49.32 8.13
CA ASP A 187 12.63 -50.22 7.07
C ASP A 187 13.78 -50.62 6.13
N SER A 188 14.23 -51.88 6.27
CA SER A 188 15.28 -52.49 5.43
C SER A 188 14.95 -52.52 3.93
N LEU A 189 13.69 -52.65 3.55
CA LEU A 189 13.26 -52.68 2.15
C LEU A 189 13.39 -51.28 1.54
N PHE A 190 12.98 -50.26 2.29
CA PHE A 190 13.15 -48.87 1.87
C PHE A 190 14.63 -48.47 1.81
N LEU A 191 15.43 -48.86 2.80
CA LEU A 191 16.89 -48.66 2.77
C LEU A 191 17.52 -49.28 1.53
N SER A 192 17.19 -50.53 1.19
CA SER A 192 17.69 -51.19 -0.02
C SER A 192 17.30 -50.43 -1.30
N LYS A 193 16.04 -49.94 -1.38
CA LYS A 193 15.60 -49.11 -2.51
C LYS A 193 16.38 -47.79 -2.59
N MET A 194 16.63 -47.13 -1.47
CA MET A 194 17.44 -45.91 -1.42
C MET A 194 18.86 -46.18 -1.92
N VAL A 195 19.52 -47.20 -1.38
CA VAL A 195 20.88 -47.63 -1.76
C VAL A 195 20.99 -47.87 -3.26
N ASN A 196 20.08 -48.65 -3.83
CA ASN A 196 20.05 -48.93 -5.26
C ASN A 196 19.88 -47.65 -6.07
N LYS A 197 18.96 -46.77 -5.65
CA LYS A 197 18.70 -45.51 -6.37
C LYS A 197 19.89 -44.55 -6.30
N LEU A 198 20.55 -44.46 -5.15
CA LEU A 198 21.76 -43.65 -5.00
C LEU A 198 22.86 -44.21 -5.90
N SER A 199 23.07 -45.53 -5.93
CA SER A 199 24.07 -46.19 -6.80
C SER A 199 23.85 -45.86 -8.28
N GLU A 200 22.61 -45.92 -8.76
CA GLU A 200 22.26 -45.48 -10.12
C GLU A 200 22.60 -44.00 -10.36
N MET A 201 22.28 -43.13 -9.40
CA MET A 201 22.47 -41.68 -9.50
C MET A 201 23.94 -41.25 -9.53
N VAL A 202 24.87 -42.03 -8.97
CA VAL A 202 26.32 -41.73 -9.08
C VAL A 202 26.77 -41.70 -10.54
N HIS A 203 26.17 -42.54 -11.37
CA HIS A 203 26.49 -42.64 -12.80
C HIS A 203 25.59 -41.75 -13.67
N SER A 204 24.70 -40.97 -13.09
CA SER A 204 23.80 -40.07 -13.83
C SER A 204 24.59 -39.00 -14.60
N SER A 205 24.09 -38.59 -15.77
CA SER A 205 24.61 -37.41 -16.47
C SER A 205 24.25 -36.11 -15.75
N THR A 206 23.26 -36.11 -14.87
CA THR A 206 22.77 -34.91 -14.18
C THR A 206 23.64 -34.58 -12.96
N PHE A 207 24.19 -33.37 -12.92
CA PHE A 207 25.00 -32.90 -11.78
C PHE A 207 24.27 -33.00 -10.44
N ASN A 208 23.00 -32.60 -10.39
CA ASN A 208 22.19 -32.65 -9.17
C ASN A 208 22.05 -34.07 -8.60
N GLU A 209 21.80 -35.06 -9.46
CA GLU A 209 21.64 -36.46 -9.05
C GLU A 209 22.95 -37.03 -8.54
N LYS A 210 24.05 -36.79 -9.27
CA LYS A 210 25.41 -37.12 -8.83
C LYS A 210 25.74 -36.50 -7.47
N TYR A 211 25.50 -35.20 -7.33
CA TYR A 211 25.80 -34.45 -6.11
C TYR A 211 25.05 -35.01 -4.90
N PHE A 212 23.73 -35.14 -5.03
CA PHE A 212 22.89 -35.67 -3.97
C PHE A 212 23.35 -37.07 -3.57
N SER A 213 23.57 -37.93 -4.56
CA SER A 213 24.01 -39.30 -4.34
C SER A 213 25.34 -39.39 -3.58
N LEU A 214 26.39 -38.74 -4.11
CA LEU A 214 27.73 -38.76 -3.50
C LEU A 214 27.75 -38.11 -2.11
N TYR A 215 26.94 -37.07 -1.88
CA TYR A 215 26.80 -36.46 -0.57
C TYR A 215 26.26 -37.45 0.47
N PHE A 216 25.11 -38.06 0.18
CA PHE A 216 24.45 -38.98 1.11
C PHE A 216 25.27 -40.23 1.36
N MET A 217 25.84 -40.81 0.29
CA MET A 217 26.73 -41.97 0.43
C MET A 217 27.91 -41.66 1.33
N LYS A 218 28.58 -40.51 1.17
CA LYS A 218 29.77 -40.21 1.95
C LYS A 218 29.45 -39.89 3.41
N ARG A 219 28.31 -39.25 3.65
CA ARG A 219 27.88 -38.83 4.98
C ARG A 219 27.38 -39.99 5.85
N GLU A 220 26.57 -40.87 5.26
CA GLU A 220 25.89 -41.94 6.00
C GLU A 220 26.54 -43.31 5.76
N ILE A 221 27.78 -43.34 5.24
CA ILE A 221 28.49 -44.56 4.83
C ILE A 221 28.53 -45.62 5.94
N GLU A 222 28.81 -45.20 7.17
CA GLU A 222 28.92 -46.09 8.33
C GLU A 222 27.58 -46.76 8.71
N LYS A 223 26.43 -46.18 8.32
CA LYS A 223 25.10 -46.75 8.58
C LYS A 223 24.57 -47.60 7.43
N VAL A 224 25.11 -47.40 6.23
CA VAL A 224 24.64 -48.05 5.00
C VAL A 224 25.52 -49.27 4.67
N ASP A 225 26.76 -49.29 5.15
CA ASP A 225 27.80 -50.25 4.75
C ASP A 225 27.89 -51.54 5.59
N GLU A 226 26.85 -51.89 6.36
CA GLU A 226 26.70 -53.27 6.85
C GLU A 226 26.45 -54.27 5.68
N ASN A 227 26.19 -53.77 4.46
CA ASN A 227 25.78 -54.55 3.28
C ASN A 227 26.81 -54.64 2.12
N GLY A 228 28.13 -54.47 2.38
CA GLY A 228 29.15 -55.10 1.52
C GLY A 228 30.08 -54.20 0.67
N GLY A 229 30.51 -53.03 1.13
CA GLY A 229 31.70 -52.33 0.60
C GLY A 229 31.56 -51.73 -0.80
N ILE A 230 30.34 -51.65 -1.34
CA ILE A 230 30.07 -51.13 -2.70
C ILE A 230 30.39 -49.62 -2.76
N PHE A 231 30.14 -48.88 -1.68
CA PHE A 231 30.35 -47.43 -1.64
C PHE A 231 31.80 -47.02 -1.43
N ASP A 232 32.58 -47.82 -0.71
CA ASP A 232 34.01 -47.57 -0.49
C ASP A 232 34.78 -47.52 -1.82
N ASN A 233 34.54 -48.50 -2.70
CA ASN A 233 35.16 -48.54 -4.03
C ASN A 233 34.79 -47.33 -4.90
N LEU A 234 33.55 -46.83 -4.80
CA LEU A 234 33.09 -45.65 -5.54
C LEU A 234 33.73 -44.36 -5.03
N ILE A 235 33.95 -44.24 -3.72
CA ILE A 235 34.50 -43.04 -3.08
C ILE A 235 36.03 -42.95 -3.23
N GLU A 236 36.72 -44.09 -3.33
CA GLU A 236 38.16 -44.12 -3.60
C GLU A 236 38.51 -43.94 -5.09
N SER A 237 37.51 -43.95 -5.97
CA SER A 237 37.69 -43.85 -7.42
C SER A 237 38.23 -42.49 -7.89
N GLU A 238 38.89 -42.51 -9.04
CA GLU A 238 39.33 -41.29 -9.75
C GLU A 238 38.14 -40.41 -10.18
N ALA A 239 36.98 -41.02 -10.45
CA ALA A 239 35.74 -40.30 -10.75
C ALA A 239 35.28 -39.41 -9.59
N PHE A 240 35.43 -39.85 -8.34
CA PHE A 240 35.12 -39.03 -7.16
C PHE A 240 36.09 -37.84 -7.01
N LYS A 241 37.39 -38.07 -7.26
CA LYS A 241 38.39 -36.97 -7.26
C LYS A 241 38.09 -35.94 -8.34
N SER A 242 37.71 -36.40 -9.54
CA SER A 242 37.27 -35.55 -10.65
C SER A 242 36.04 -34.73 -10.25
N PHE A 243 35.03 -35.36 -9.64
CA PHE A 243 33.82 -34.69 -9.17
C PHE A 243 34.10 -33.62 -8.09
N LYS A 244 35.04 -33.84 -7.17
CA LYS A 244 35.44 -32.80 -6.20
C LYS A 244 35.97 -31.55 -6.89
N ASN A 245 36.79 -31.73 -7.93
CA ASN A 245 37.33 -30.61 -8.69
C ASN A 245 36.22 -29.90 -9.49
N GLU A 246 35.30 -30.66 -10.10
CA GLU A 246 34.10 -30.12 -10.75
C GLU A 246 33.26 -29.30 -9.76
N LEU A 247 33.08 -29.78 -8.53
CA LEU A 247 32.32 -29.11 -7.48
C LEU A 247 32.98 -27.80 -7.01
N VAL A 248 34.31 -27.79 -6.88
CA VAL A 248 35.07 -26.56 -6.59
C VAL A 248 34.99 -25.58 -7.74
N SER A 249 35.12 -26.05 -8.99
CA SER A 249 34.93 -25.21 -10.18
C SER A 249 33.54 -24.58 -10.18
N LYS A 250 32.50 -25.39 -9.96
CA LYS A 250 31.13 -24.91 -9.86
C LYS A 250 30.96 -23.86 -8.76
N PHE A 251 31.63 -23.99 -7.61
CA PHE A 251 31.57 -22.97 -6.56
C PHE A 251 32.13 -21.63 -7.00
N HIS A 252 33.24 -21.64 -7.74
CA HIS A 252 33.83 -20.42 -8.32
C HIS A 252 32.92 -19.86 -9.42
N ASP A 253 32.35 -20.72 -10.28
CA ASP A 253 31.37 -20.28 -11.29
C ASP A 253 30.16 -19.61 -10.63
N GLU A 254 29.70 -20.12 -9.48
CA GLU A 254 28.57 -19.54 -8.74
C GLU A 254 28.94 -18.20 -8.08
N ILE A 255 30.21 -17.98 -7.74
CA ILE A 255 30.72 -16.66 -7.32
C ILE A 255 30.72 -15.71 -8.53
N ASP A 256 31.29 -16.13 -9.66
CA ASP A 256 31.41 -15.33 -10.88
C ASP A 256 30.03 -14.94 -11.46
N ASN A 257 29.03 -15.79 -11.23
CA ASN A 257 27.63 -15.54 -11.60
C ASN A 257 26.81 -14.80 -10.52
N PHE A 258 27.44 -14.25 -9.49
CA PHE A 258 26.79 -13.48 -8.42
C PHE A 258 25.65 -14.23 -7.69
N SER A 259 25.84 -15.51 -7.38
CA SER A 259 24.83 -16.34 -6.69
C SER A 259 24.55 -15.94 -5.22
N HIS A 260 23.42 -16.37 -4.65
CA HIS A 260 23.11 -16.09 -3.25
C HIS A 260 24.21 -16.54 -2.28
N ILE A 261 24.58 -15.67 -1.35
CA ILE A 261 25.58 -16.00 -0.33
C ILE A 261 25.18 -17.23 0.51
N ASP A 262 23.88 -17.45 0.73
CA ASP A 262 23.37 -18.62 1.43
C ASP A 262 23.59 -19.91 0.64
N LYS A 263 23.56 -19.86 -0.71
CA LYS A 263 23.91 -21.00 -1.56
C LYS A 263 25.37 -21.39 -1.35
N LEU A 264 26.28 -20.42 -1.41
CA LEU A 264 27.70 -20.63 -1.19
C LEU A 264 27.99 -21.11 0.25
N LYS A 265 27.27 -20.57 1.23
CA LYS A 265 27.35 -21.04 2.63
C LYS A 265 26.94 -22.50 2.75
N LEU A 266 25.84 -22.91 2.11
CA LEU A 266 25.40 -24.32 2.10
C LEU A 266 26.42 -25.22 1.41
N MET A 267 26.95 -24.81 0.24
CA MET A 267 28.01 -25.55 -0.44
C MET A 267 29.24 -25.71 0.46
N SER A 268 29.74 -24.62 1.05
CA SER A 268 30.88 -24.64 1.96
C SER A 268 30.67 -25.54 3.17
N ASN A 269 29.45 -25.58 3.73
CA ASN A 269 29.15 -26.46 4.86
C ASN A 269 29.19 -27.94 4.42
N GLN A 270 28.73 -28.24 3.21
CA GLN A 270 28.70 -29.60 2.66
C GLN A 270 30.06 -30.05 2.10
N PHE A 271 30.98 -29.13 1.81
CA PHE A 271 32.35 -29.44 1.36
C PHE A 271 33.17 -30.22 2.39
N GLU A 272 32.88 -30.03 3.68
CA GLU A 272 33.50 -30.82 4.74
C GLU A 272 33.17 -32.31 4.59
N THR A 273 31.93 -32.67 4.21
CA THR A 273 31.51 -34.05 3.91
C THR A 273 32.30 -34.65 2.74
N PHE A 274 32.60 -33.85 1.72
CA PHE A 274 33.42 -34.29 0.59
C PHE A 274 34.93 -34.28 0.90
N GLY A 275 35.38 -33.75 2.04
CA GLY A 275 36.80 -33.60 2.36
C GLY A 275 37.53 -32.62 1.43
N ILE A 276 36.86 -31.56 0.99
CA ILE A 276 37.47 -30.47 0.21
C ILE A 276 38.20 -29.52 1.17
N LYS A 277 39.45 -29.19 0.88
CA LYS A 277 40.26 -28.31 1.74
C LYS A 277 39.79 -26.85 1.63
N LYS A 278 39.73 -26.15 2.77
CA LYS A 278 39.30 -24.74 2.86
C LYS A 278 40.10 -23.79 1.94
N GLU A 279 41.39 -24.05 1.78
CA GLU A 279 42.30 -23.30 0.90
C GLU A 279 41.81 -23.22 -0.56
N MET A 280 41.03 -24.19 -1.03
CA MET A 280 40.57 -24.24 -2.43
C MET A 280 39.45 -23.24 -2.76
N TYR A 281 38.77 -22.67 -1.75
CA TYR A 281 37.57 -21.84 -1.97
C TYR A 281 37.40 -20.68 -0.98
N HIS A 282 38.04 -20.72 0.19
CA HIS A 282 37.75 -19.79 1.29
C HIS A 282 38.10 -18.33 0.95
N ASP A 283 39.24 -18.09 0.29
CA ASP A 283 39.66 -16.73 -0.06
C ASP A 283 38.72 -16.10 -1.09
N ALA A 284 38.31 -16.87 -2.11
CA ALA A 284 37.31 -16.45 -3.08
C ALA A 284 35.97 -16.13 -2.40
N TYR A 285 35.50 -17.01 -1.50
CA TYR A 285 34.27 -16.77 -0.73
C TYR A 285 34.34 -15.53 0.16
N LYS A 286 35.49 -15.28 0.80
CA LYS A 286 35.72 -14.10 1.65
C LYS A 286 35.74 -12.81 0.83
N ALA A 287 36.40 -12.83 -0.32
CA ALA A 287 36.41 -11.71 -1.26
C ALA A 287 34.99 -11.42 -1.76
N TYR A 288 34.26 -12.45 -2.18
CA TYR A 288 32.88 -12.34 -2.61
C TYR A 288 31.95 -11.78 -1.51
N LYS A 289 32.10 -12.24 -0.27
CA LYS A 289 31.33 -11.69 0.87
C LYS A 289 31.60 -10.19 1.09
N ALA A 290 32.83 -9.74 0.90
CA ALA A 290 33.17 -8.32 0.96
C ALA A 290 32.54 -7.54 -0.21
N GLU A 291 32.55 -8.12 -1.42
CA GLU A 291 31.90 -7.54 -2.59
C GLU A 291 30.37 -7.41 -2.42
N ILE A 292 29.68 -8.46 -1.96
CA ILE A 292 28.24 -8.40 -1.67
C ILE A 292 27.92 -7.35 -0.63
N LYS A 293 28.73 -7.21 0.43
CA LYS A 293 28.56 -6.15 1.43
C LYS A 293 28.71 -4.76 0.80
N GLU A 294 29.62 -4.59 -0.15
CA GLU A 294 29.78 -3.34 -0.89
C GLU A 294 28.60 -3.07 -1.83
N LEU A 295 28.06 -4.10 -2.49
CA LEU A 295 26.82 -4.00 -3.27
C LEU A 295 25.64 -3.59 -2.39
N GLU A 296 25.49 -4.17 -1.21
CA GLU A 296 24.45 -3.78 -0.25
C GLU A 296 24.58 -2.30 0.13
N ARG A 297 25.79 -1.83 0.44
CA ARG A 297 26.05 -0.40 0.69
C ARG A 297 25.67 0.47 -0.50
N LYS A 298 25.97 0.06 -1.75
CA LYS A 298 25.55 0.78 -2.96
C LYS A 298 24.03 0.86 -3.11
N VAL A 299 23.29 -0.20 -2.74
CA VAL A 299 21.81 -0.17 -2.71
C VAL A 299 21.30 0.85 -1.69
N TYR A 300 21.89 0.89 -0.48
CA TYR A 300 21.57 1.92 0.52
C TYR A 300 21.90 3.33 0.04
N LEU A 301 23.04 3.53 -0.63
CA LEU A 301 23.40 4.83 -1.21
C LEU A 301 22.37 5.27 -2.26
N LYS A 302 21.94 4.37 -3.15
CA LYS A 302 20.89 4.64 -4.13
C LYS A 302 19.56 5.03 -3.46
N LYS A 303 19.18 4.31 -2.40
CA LYS A 303 18.03 4.63 -1.53
C LYS A 303 18.17 6.03 -0.93
N PHE A 304 19.31 6.36 -0.35
CA PHE A 304 19.56 7.67 0.27
C PHE A 304 19.53 8.80 -0.76
N SER A 305 20.09 8.60 -1.94
CA SER A 305 20.03 9.57 -3.02
C SER A 305 18.59 9.88 -3.43
N PHE A 306 17.73 8.87 -3.53
CA PHE A 306 16.30 9.07 -3.80
C PHE A 306 15.59 9.83 -2.66
N LEU A 307 15.85 9.46 -1.40
CA LEU A 307 15.29 10.18 -0.25
C LEU A 307 15.77 11.64 -0.19
N LYS A 308 17.03 11.90 -0.55
CA LYS A 308 17.60 13.24 -0.63
C LYS A 308 16.93 14.09 -1.72
N ILE A 309 16.68 13.52 -2.91
CA ILE A 309 15.88 14.20 -3.96
C ILE A 309 14.51 14.61 -3.40
N LEU A 310 13.82 13.71 -2.70
CA LEU A 310 12.51 14.03 -2.12
C LEU A 310 12.62 15.14 -1.07
N ALA A 311 13.64 15.09 -0.21
CA ALA A 311 13.88 16.10 0.81
C ALA A 311 14.10 17.49 0.19
N GLU A 312 14.95 17.58 -0.84
CA GLU A 312 15.27 18.82 -1.55
C GLU A 312 14.06 19.35 -2.32
N LYS A 313 13.39 18.51 -3.11
CA LYS A 313 12.22 18.88 -3.91
C LYS A 313 11.06 19.40 -3.06
N HIS A 314 10.86 18.81 -1.88
CA HIS A 314 9.76 19.15 -0.98
C HIS A 314 10.19 20.06 0.19
N LYS A 315 11.36 20.70 0.10
CA LYS A 315 11.86 21.71 1.05
C LYS A 315 11.82 21.23 2.51
N VAL A 316 12.22 19.98 2.75
CA VAL A 316 12.35 19.43 4.10
C VAL A 316 13.44 20.21 4.84
N VAL A 317 13.11 20.76 6.01
CA VAL A 317 14.05 21.57 6.78
C VAL A 317 14.98 20.67 7.57
N ARG A 318 16.29 20.87 7.42
CA ARG A 318 17.27 20.23 8.29
C ARG A 318 17.08 20.75 9.71
N SER A 319 16.82 19.86 10.66
CA SER A 319 16.39 20.26 12.01
C SER A 319 17.13 19.52 13.12
N ARG A 320 17.08 20.07 14.33
CA ARG A 320 17.60 19.41 15.52
C ARG A 320 16.60 18.37 16.02
N ILE A 321 17.08 17.20 16.46
CA ILE A 321 16.31 16.17 17.13
C ILE A 321 16.68 16.12 18.61
N ASP A 322 15.66 16.06 19.48
CA ASP A 322 15.83 15.59 20.86
C ASP A 322 15.76 14.05 20.91
N PHE A 323 16.91 13.40 21.08
CA PHE A 323 17.02 11.94 21.22
C PHE A 323 16.92 11.52 22.69
N ARG A 324 15.83 10.85 23.06
CA ARG A 324 15.68 10.24 24.40
C ARG A 324 15.80 8.73 24.29
N LYS A 325 16.85 8.16 24.90
CA LYS A 325 17.08 6.71 24.86
C LYS A 325 16.07 5.97 25.75
N ARG A 326 15.44 4.94 25.19
CA ARG A 326 14.56 3.99 25.89
C ARG A 326 14.96 2.57 25.48
N ARG A 327 15.68 1.86 26.36
CA ARG A 327 16.27 0.54 26.07
C ARG A 327 17.12 0.57 24.77
N ASN A 328 16.71 -0.19 23.75
CA ASN A 328 17.42 -0.30 22.46
C ASN A 328 16.86 0.65 21.38
N THR A 329 16.04 1.62 21.79
CA THR A 329 15.33 2.55 20.91
C THR A 329 15.54 3.98 21.38
N TYR A 330 15.30 4.93 20.47
CA TYR A 330 15.25 6.34 20.75
C TYR A 330 13.85 6.87 20.46
N ILE A 331 13.36 7.72 21.36
CA ILE A 331 12.19 8.56 21.15
C ILE A 331 12.69 9.92 20.66
N VAL A 332 12.06 10.42 19.61
CA VAL A 332 12.47 11.57 18.82
C VAL A 332 11.29 12.51 18.66
N ASN A 333 11.53 13.77 19.01
CA ASN A 333 10.61 14.87 18.72
C ASN A 333 11.01 15.54 17.41
N HIS A 334 10.16 15.43 16.40
CA HIS A 334 10.38 16.04 15.09
C HIS A 334 10.00 17.52 15.10
N HIS A 335 10.61 18.29 14.22
CA HIS A 335 10.31 19.72 14.08
C HIS A 335 8.89 19.95 13.54
N ASN A 336 8.11 20.82 14.17
CA ASN A 336 6.68 21.05 13.84
C ASN A 336 6.42 21.32 12.35
N LYS A 337 7.26 22.14 11.69
CA LYS A 337 7.10 22.42 10.24
C LYS A 337 7.31 21.19 9.36
N ASN A 338 8.17 20.26 9.78
CA ASN A 338 8.45 19.05 9.01
C ASN A 338 7.36 18.00 9.19
N ILE A 339 6.75 17.89 10.37
CA ILE A 339 5.64 16.95 10.61
C ILE A 339 4.45 17.23 9.67
N LEU A 340 4.22 18.50 9.34
CA LEU A 340 3.17 18.92 8.39
C LEU A 340 3.51 18.60 6.93
N ASN A 341 4.73 18.13 6.63
CA ASN A 341 5.17 17.82 5.28
C ASN A 341 5.02 16.31 5.00
N PRO A 342 4.10 15.88 4.11
CA PRO A 342 3.90 14.46 3.80
C PRO A 342 5.16 13.76 3.25
N ALA A 343 6.00 14.48 2.50
CA ALA A 343 7.26 13.93 1.99
C ALA A 343 8.25 13.66 3.13
N TYR A 344 8.28 14.50 4.16
CA TYR A 344 9.11 14.25 5.34
C TYR A 344 8.64 13.00 6.09
N LEU A 345 7.32 12.86 6.31
CA LEU A 345 6.73 11.68 6.95
C LEU A 345 7.06 10.39 6.16
N TYR A 346 7.01 10.47 4.83
CA TYR A 346 7.47 9.40 3.95
C TYR A 346 8.95 9.08 4.19
N ILE A 347 9.84 10.08 4.18
CA ILE A 347 11.28 9.88 4.33
C ILE A 347 11.61 9.23 5.68
N ILE A 348 11.08 9.76 6.79
CA ILE A 348 11.39 9.24 8.13
C ILE A 348 10.88 7.80 8.32
N LYS A 349 9.71 7.47 7.78
CA LYS A 349 9.19 6.09 7.79
C LYS A 349 10.17 5.13 7.09
N HIS A 350 10.74 5.56 5.96
CA HIS A 350 11.65 4.73 5.16
C HIS A 350 13.09 4.68 5.67
N ILE A 351 13.46 5.45 6.69
CA ILE A 351 14.75 5.31 7.40
C ILE A 351 14.60 4.58 8.75
N GLY A 352 13.44 3.96 9.00
CA GLY A 352 13.21 3.08 10.14
C GLY A 352 12.50 3.72 11.33
N PHE A 353 11.91 4.92 11.17
CA PHE A 353 11.05 5.48 12.21
C PHE A 353 9.67 4.80 12.21
N TYR A 354 9.12 4.60 13.41
CA TYR A 354 7.83 3.98 13.66
C TYR A 354 7.12 4.61 14.87
N GLY A 355 5.91 4.12 15.18
CA GLY A 355 5.08 4.60 16.29
C GLY A 355 4.26 5.85 15.95
N ILE A 356 3.61 6.43 16.97
CA ILE A 356 2.78 7.63 16.79
C ILE A 356 3.67 8.77 16.29
N ASN A 357 3.25 9.42 15.20
CA ASN A 357 3.99 10.48 14.51
C ASN A 357 5.41 10.06 14.07
N ASN A 358 5.66 8.76 13.87
CA ASN A 358 6.99 8.22 13.54
C ASN A 358 8.08 8.67 14.53
N SER A 359 7.75 8.73 15.83
CA SER A 359 8.62 9.29 16.87
C SER A 359 9.64 8.31 17.44
N THR A 360 9.60 7.03 17.09
CA THR A 360 10.49 6.01 17.67
C THR A 360 11.38 5.37 16.61
N ILE A 361 12.64 5.06 16.95
CA ILE A 361 13.58 4.38 16.05
C ILE A 361 14.59 3.52 16.83
N LYS A 362 15.06 2.41 16.25
CA LYS A 362 16.13 1.56 16.84
C LYS A 362 17.52 2.14 16.57
N SER A 363 18.47 1.90 17.49
CA SER A 363 19.86 2.33 17.30
C SER A 363 20.53 1.71 16.07
N SER A 364 20.17 0.47 15.73
CA SER A 364 20.62 -0.21 14.50
C SER A 364 20.19 0.51 13.23
N GLU A 365 18.93 0.97 13.17
CA GLU A 365 18.39 1.67 12.02
C GLU A 365 19.06 3.03 11.81
N ILE A 366 19.37 3.74 12.89
CA ILE A 366 20.17 4.98 12.79
C ILE A 366 21.58 4.67 12.25
N GLY A 367 22.19 3.57 12.71
CA GLY A 367 23.52 3.13 12.24
C GLY A 367 23.55 2.79 10.75
N TYR A 368 22.55 2.05 10.25
CA TYR A 368 22.43 1.74 8.82
C TYR A 368 22.12 2.98 7.99
N ASN A 369 21.22 3.84 8.45
CA ASN A 369 20.79 5.05 7.74
C ASN A 369 21.66 6.29 8.05
N PHE A 370 22.84 6.12 8.66
CA PHE A 370 23.65 7.20 9.22
C PHE A 370 23.97 8.34 8.24
N LEU A 371 24.22 8.02 6.96
CA LEU A 371 24.55 9.04 5.95
C LEU A 371 23.36 9.95 5.64
N ILE A 372 22.15 9.41 5.47
CA ILE A 372 20.96 10.24 5.22
C ILE A 372 20.51 10.98 6.48
N PHE A 373 20.75 10.42 7.67
CA PHE A 373 20.52 11.12 8.95
C PHE A 373 21.31 12.43 9.03
N LYS A 374 22.57 12.44 8.57
CA LYS A 374 23.40 13.66 8.53
C LYS A 374 22.86 14.74 7.58
N GLU A 375 22.13 14.35 6.54
CA GLU A 375 21.50 15.30 5.61
C GLU A 375 20.21 15.90 6.20
N LEU A 376 19.46 15.10 6.98
CA LEU A 376 18.17 15.50 7.55
C LEU A 376 18.28 16.21 8.90
N PHE A 377 19.34 15.95 9.66
CA PHE A 377 19.46 16.42 11.05
C PHE A 377 20.77 17.14 11.35
N ILE A 378 20.73 18.06 12.30
CA ILE A 378 21.88 18.91 12.69
C ILE A 378 22.74 18.21 13.75
N ASP A 379 22.15 17.37 14.59
CA ASP A 379 22.85 16.77 15.73
C ASP A 379 24.00 15.84 15.33
N SER A 380 25.08 15.89 16.11
CA SER A 380 26.20 14.96 15.98
C SER A 380 25.82 13.61 16.59
N LEU A 381 25.65 12.60 15.73
CA LEU A 381 25.37 11.23 16.16
C LEU A 381 26.61 10.49 16.71
N ASN A 382 27.80 11.12 16.67
CA ASN A 382 29.05 10.49 17.10
C ASN A 382 29.11 10.23 18.62
N ASN A 383 28.29 10.92 19.41
CA ASN A 383 28.28 10.82 20.86
C ASN A 383 27.42 9.65 21.40
N PHE A 384 26.85 8.82 20.52
CA PHE A 384 25.99 7.69 20.88
C PHE A 384 26.71 6.36 20.57
N PRO A 385 27.26 5.66 21.59
CA PRO A 385 28.11 4.49 21.37
C PRO A 385 27.45 3.34 20.61
N ASP A 386 26.16 3.09 20.86
CA ASP A 386 25.40 2.03 20.20
C ASP A 386 25.10 2.36 18.73
N ILE A 387 24.78 3.62 18.40
CA ILE A 387 24.63 4.05 17.01
C ILE A 387 25.97 3.92 16.27
N PHE A 388 27.06 4.34 16.91
CA PHE A 388 28.39 4.28 16.33
C PHE A 388 28.87 2.82 16.11
N TYR A 389 28.51 1.90 17.01
CA TYR A 389 28.78 0.47 16.85
C TYR A 389 28.17 -0.08 15.54
N TYR A 390 26.86 0.11 15.34
CA TYR A 390 26.18 -0.37 14.13
C TYR A 390 26.65 0.35 12.87
N LYS A 391 26.91 1.65 12.97
CA LYS A 391 27.52 2.45 11.90
C LYS A 391 28.87 1.89 11.48
N LYS A 392 29.78 1.61 12.43
CA LYS A 392 31.11 1.03 12.16
C LYS A 392 31.01 -0.38 11.59
N GLN A 393 30.08 -1.19 12.08
CA GLN A 393 29.86 -2.55 11.57
C GLN A 393 29.41 -2.55 10.10
N PHE A 394 28.52 -1.62 9.73
CA PHE A 394 27.94 -1.55 8.39
C PHE A 394 28.81 -0.76 7.42
N TRP A 395 29.15 0.49 7.73
CA TRP A 395 29.88 1.42 6.86
C TRP A 395 31.41 1.30 6.97
N GLY A 396 31.92 1.09 8.18
CA GLY A 396 33.36 1.01 8.47
C GLY A 396 33.87 2.19 9.30
N GLU A 397 35.19 2.31 9.40
CA GLU A 397 35.85 3.41 10.15
C GLU A 397 36.08 4.66 9.31
N ASN A 398 36.42 4.50 8.02
CA ASN A 398 36.68 5.59 7.08
C ASN A 398 35.54 5.72 6.07
N ASP A 399 34.60 6.63 6.32
CA ASP A 399 33.46 6.84 5.42
C ASP A 399 33.61 8.13 4.62
N ASN A 400 34.25 8.03 3.46
CA ASN A 400 34.26 9.11 2.45
C ASN A 400 32.99 9.10 1.58
N TYR A 401 32.01 8.25 1.89
CA TYR A 401 30.77 8.13 1.13
C TYR A 401 29.96 9.42 1.19
N LYS A 402 29.71 10.02 0.02
CA LYS A 402 28.83 11.17 -0.15
C LYS A 402 27.57 10.75 -0.90
N ILE A 403 26.41 11.20 -0.42
CA ILE A 403 25.15 10.97 -1.10
C ILE A 403 25.08 11.92 -2.30
N ASN A 404 25.18 11.35 -3.50
CA ASN A 404 24.99 12.08 -4.76
C ASN A 404 23.51 11.97 -5.20
N PRO A 405 22.73 13.07 -5.20
CA PRO A 405 21.32 13.03 -5.60
C PRO A 405 21.10 12.42 -6.98
N VAL A 406 22.03 12.62 -7.93
CA VAL A 406 21.89 12.14 -9.32
C VAL A 406 21.63 10.64 -9.40
N ASP A 407 22.25 9.85 -8.52
CA ASP A 407 22.11 8.38 -8.51
C ASP A 407 20.68 7.92 -8.16
N GLY A 408 19.96 8.75 -7.41
CA GLY A 408 18.57 8.52 -7.00
C GLY A 408 17.56 8.77 -8.12
N ALA A 409 17.92 9.49 -9.18
CA ALA A 409 17.00 9.87 -10.26
C ALA A 409 16.47 8.64 -11.02
N SER A 410 17.24 7.55 -11.03
CA SER A 410 16.83 6.27 -11.61
C SER A 410 15.60 5.65 -10.92
N LEU A 411 15.41 5.93 -9.62
CA LEU A 411 14.27 5.45 -8.82
C LEU A 411 13.03 6.35 -8.93
N LEU A 412 13.12 7.49 -9.60
CA LEU A 412 11.93 8.28 -9.92
C LEU A 412 11.10 7.51 -10.94
N ARG A 413 9.82 7.27 -10.61
CA ARG A 413 8.84 6.75 -11.57
C ARG A 413 8.74 7.73 -12.74
N LYS A 414 8.95 7.22 -13.96
CA LYS A 414 8.77 7.99 -15.19
C LYS A 414 7.35 7.75 -15.72
N SER A 415 6.79 8.78 -16.35
CA SER A 415 5.47 8.79 -16.98
C SER A 415 5.46 7.99 -18.29
N VAL A 416 5.88 6.73 -18.27
CA VAL A 416 5.62 5.84 -19.41
C VAL A 416 4.21 5.31 -19.20
N ASP A 417 3.28 5.73 -20.07
CA ASP A 417 2.03 5.02 -20.19
C ASP A 417 2.42 3.64 -20.72
N TYR A 418 2.37 2.63 -19.86
CA TYR A 418 2.64 1.24 -20.22
C TYR A 418 1.49 0.70 -21.09
N SER A 419 1.15 1.41 -22.16
CA SER A 419 0.36 0.90 -23.27
C SER A 419 1.29 0.03 -24.09
N ASN A 420 1.64 -1.15 -23.57
CA ASN A 420 2.13 -2.18 -24.47
C ASN A 420 0.94 -2.54 -25.36
N GLU A 421 1.12 -2.36 -26.66
CA GLU A 421 0.29 -2.91 -27.75
C GLU A 421 0.27 -4.46 -27.74
N THR A 422 0.49 -5.12 -26.60
CA THR A 422 0.22 -6.53 -26.40
C THR A 422 -1.21 -6.69 -25.87
N HIS A 423 -2.17 -6.53 -26.79
CA HIS A 423 -3.36 -7.38 -26.73
C HIS A 423 -2.90 -8.84 -26.55
N HIS A 424 -3.55 -9.58 -25.63
CA HIS A 424 -3.38 -11.03 -25.35
C HIS A 424 -2.47 -11.48 -24.19
N ILE A 425 -2.37 -10.77 -23.07
CA ILE A 425 -2.27 -11.47 -21.77
C ILE A 425 -3.65 -11.45 -21.14
N VAL A 426 -4.41 -12.54 -21.32
CA VAL A 426 -5.64 -12.76 -20.55
C VAL A 426 -5.21 -12.99 -19.11
N LEU A 427 -5.26 -11.93 -18.30
CA LEU A 427 -4.97 -12.03 -16.87
C LEU A 427 -6.12 -12.77 -16.20
N ASN A 428 -5.83 -13.89 -15.55
CA ASN A 428 -6.82 -14.56 -14.71
C ASN A 428 -7.00 -13.74 -13.43
N VAL A 429 -8.19 -13.16 -13.25
CA VAL A 429 -8.56 -12.36 -12.07
C VAL A 429 -8.41 -13.17 -10.77
N LYS A 430 -8.55 -14.50 -10.82
CA LYS A 430 -8.42 -15.36 -9.63
C LYS A 430 -6.98 -15.55 -9.16
N ASP A 431 -6.02 -15.60 -10.08
CA ASP A 431 -4.62 -15.95 -9.80
C ASP A 431 -3.69 -14.74 -9.82
N THR A 432 -4.23 -13.56 -10.11
CA THR A 432 -3.47 -12.31 -10.26
C THR A 432 -3.93 -11.31 -9.22
N MET A 433 -2.98 -10.52 -8.70
CA MET A 433 -3.26 -9.35 -7.87
C MET A 433 -2.47 -8.14 -8.37
N ILE A 434 -2.92 -6.95 -8.00
CA ILE A 434 -2.18 -5.70 -8.23
C ILE A 434 -1.35 -5.38 -6.99
N ILE A 435 -0.09 -5.02 -7.18
CA ILE A 435 0.76 -4.55 -6.08
C ILE A 435 1.31 -3.17 -6.43
N GLU A 436 1.11 -2.22 -5.53
CA GLU A 436 1.89 -0.98 -5.48
C GLU A 436 3.19 -1.22 -4.71
N TRP A 437 4.32 -1.10 -5.40
CA TRP A 437 5.63 -1.24 -4.79
C TRP A 437 6.03 0.05 -4.07
N ASN A 438 6.51 -0.07 -2.84
CA ASN A 438 7.02 1.03 -2.04
C ASN A 438 8.55 0.93 -1.88
N LEU A 439 9.21 2.00 -1.46
CA LEU A 439 10.61 1.95 -1.08
C LEU A 439 10.79 1.02 0.14
N ALA A 440 11.76 0.12 0.10
CA ALA A 440 12.01 -0.77 1.22
C ALA A 440 12.61 0.02 2.40
N VAL A 441 12.06 -0.17 3.61
CA VAL A 441 12.65 0.37 4.85
C VAL A 441 14.04 -0.25 5.04
N LYS A 442 14.14 -1.55 4.83
CA LYS A 442 15.39 -2.31 4.74
C LYS A 442 15.38 -3.07 3.40
N PRO A 443 16.40 -2.92 2.55
CA PRO A 443 16.53 -3.77 1.37
C PRO A 443 16.63 -5.25 1.77
N TYR A 444 15.82 -6.10 1.14
CA TYR A 444 15.81 -7.56 1.36
C TYR A 444 16.29 -8.25 0.10
N GLN A 445 17.29 -9.13 0.21
CA GLN A 445 17.86 -9.87 -0.94
C GLN A 445 18.26 -8.94 -2.11
N GLY A 446 18.70 -7.71 -1.81
CA GLY A 446 19.04 -6.69 -2.81
C GLY A 446 17.85 -5.92 -3.40
N SER A 447 16.61 -6.29 -3.08
CA SER A 447 15.43 -5.53 -3.51
C SER A 447 15.37 -4.18 -2.79
N ILE A 448 15.30 -3.10 -3.57
CA ILE A 448 15.11 -1.74 -3.05
C ILE A 448 13.63 -1.38 -2.85
N VAL A 449 12.73 -2.26 -3.28
CA VAL A 449 11.28 -2.09 -3.14
C VAL A 449 10.66 -3.24 -2.36
N ASN A 450 9.55 -2.96 -1.69
CA ASN A 450 8.68 -3.96 -1.08
C ASN A 450 7.23 -3.48 -1.03
N ALA A 451 6.32 -4.39 -0.74
CA ALA A 451 4.94 -4.06 -0.36
C ALA A 451 4.64 -4.67 1.01
N TYR A 452 3.72 -4.06 1.75
CA TYR A 452 3.31 -4.54 3.07
C TYR A 452 1.88 -5.05 2.98
N GLY A 453 1.71 -6.35 3.19
CA GLY A 453 0.40 -6.98 3.46
C GLY A 453 0.39 -7.52 4.89
N SER A 454 -0.17 -8.73 5.07
CA SER A 454 0.05 -9.54 6.29
C SER A 454 1.53 -9.94 6.48
N GLN A 455 2.31 -9.92 5.40
CA GLN A 455 3.73 -10.24 5.31
C GLN A 455 4.45 -9.17 4.49
N ILE A 456 5.79 -9.13 4.58
CA ILE A 456 6.63 -8.28 3.73
C ILE A 456 6.73 -8.95 2.37
N ILE A 457 6.21 -8.30 1.33
CA ILE A 457 6.22 -8.84 -0.03
C ILE A 457 7.40 -8.24 -0.80
N ILE A 458 8.18 -9.10 -1.43
CA ILE A 458 9.31 -8.72 -2.28
C ILE A 458 9.19 -9.35 -3.67
N PRO A 459 9.71 -8.69 -4.71
CA PRO A 459 9.75 -9.27 -6.04
C PRO A 459 10.71 -10.47 -6.12
N ASP A 460 10.38 -11.48 -6.92
CA ASP A 460 11.33 -12.55 -7.24
C ASP A 460 12.55 -11.97 -7.98
N GLN A 461 13.74 -12.19 -7.43
CA GLN A 461 15.03 -11.82 -8.02
C GLN A 461 15.30 -12.45 -9.38
N ASN A 462 14.69 -13.61 -9.68
CA ASN A 462 14.80 -14.24 -11.00
C ASN A 462 13.94 -13.52 -12.06
N ASN A 463 13.09 -12.59 -11.63
CA ASN A 463 12.26 -11.81 -12.53
C ASN A 463 13.07 -10.72 -13.23
N ARG A 464 12.89 -10.59 -14.55
CA ARG A 464 13.58 -9.56 -15.35
C ARG A 464 13.31 -8.13 -14.88
N LEU A 465 12.17 -7.89 -14.23
CA LEU A 465 11.80 -6.58 -13.71
C LEU A 465 12.38 -6.27 -12.33
N PHE A 466 13.05 -7.21 -11.66
CA PHE A 466 13.51 -7.06 -10.27
C PHE A 466 14.33 -5.78 -10.05
N HIS A 467 15.34 -5.52 -10.90
CA HIS A 467 16.18 -4.33 -10.79
C HIS A 467 15.53 -3.05 -11.39
N ASP A 468 14.48 -3.22 -12.18
CA ASP A 468 13.75 -2.14 -12.86
C ASP A 468 12.56 -1.61 -12.06
N LEU A 469 12.14 -2.32 -11.01
CA LEU A 469 11.07 -1.88 -10.13
C LEU A 469 11.50 -0.66 -9.32
N LYS A 470 10.56 0.29 -9.20
CA LYS A 470 10.76 1.56 -8.52
C LYS A 470 9.68 1.76 -7.46
N PRO A 471 9.94 2.60 -6.44
CA PRO A 471 8.89 3.08 -5.57
C PRO A 471 7.74 3.69 -6.40
N PHE A 472 6.51 3.41 -5.96
CA PHE A 472 5.24 3.79 -6.59
C PHE A 472 4.91 3.11 -7.92
N ASP A 473 5.67 2.09 -8.37
CA ASP A 473 5.29 1.30 -9.53
C ASP A 473 4.08 0.41 -9.19
N LEU A 474 3.11 0.35 -10.10
CA LEU A 474 1.98 -0.58 -10.04
C LEU A 474 2.25 -1.76 -10.96
N CYS A 475 2.07 -2.98 -10.46
CA CYS A 475 2.31 -4.20 -11.23
C CYS A 475 1.20 -5.22 -11.05
N PHE A 476 0.92 -5.98 -12.11
CA PHE A 476 0.25 -7.26 -12.00
C PHE A 476 1.24 -8.31 -11.52
N CYS A 477 0.89 -9.03 -10.46
CA CYS A 477 1.70 -10.05 -9.82
C CYS A 477 0.90 -11.34 -9.66
N GLN A 478 1.58 -12.49 -9.65
CA GLN A 478 0.95 -13.75 -9.27
C GLN A 478 0.54 -13.70 -7.80
N LYS A 479 -0.70 -14.12 -7.51
CA LYS A 479 -1.26 -14.17 -6.16
C LYS A 479 -0.58 -15.25 -5.31
N THR A 480 -0.35 -16.41 -5.91
CA THR A 480 0.41 -17.50 -5.30
C THR A 480 1.88 -17.11 -5.22
N PRO A 481 2.49 -17.10 -4.02
CA PRO A 481 3.90 -16.80 -3.89
C PRO A 481 4.77 -17.90 -4.50
N VAL A 482 5.96 -17.51 -4.93
CA VAL A 482 7.02 -18.45 -5.28
C VAL A 482 7.55 -19.13 -4.02
N LYS A 483 7.64 -18.38 -2.91
CA LYS A 483 8.17 -18.85 -1.63
C LYS A 483 7.75 -17.92 -0.49
N ILE A 484 7.70 -18.47 0.73
CA ILE A 484 7.62 -17.71 1.98
C ILE A 484 8.83 -18.06 2.85
N GLU A 485 9.59 -17.06 3.30
CA GLU A 485 10.77 -17.22 4.16
C GLU A 485 10.47 -16.79 5.59
N GLY A 486 10.75 -17.69 6.55
CA GLY A 486 10.65 -17.41 7.98
C GLY A 486 9.27 -16.91 8.42
N ASN A 487 8.21 -17.27 7.68
CA ASN A 487 6.84 -16.82 7.86
C ASN A 487 6.61 -15.31 7.74
N ILE A 488 7.60 -14.52 7.31
CA ILE A 488 7.56 -13.05 7.29
C ILE A 488 7.70 -12.50 5.87
N ILE A 489 8.57 -13.08 5.05
CA ILE A 489 8.91 -12.54 3.72
C ILE A 489 8.26 -13.40 2.65
N LYS A 490 7.40 -12.79 1.83
CA LYS A 490 6.69 -13.43 0.73
C LYS A 490 7.27 -12.99 -0.61
N THR A 491 7.81 -13.93 -1.38
CA THR A 491 8.38 -13.65 -2.70
C THR A 491 7.34 -13.89 -3.77
N VAL A 492 7.07 -12.88 -4.60
CA VAL A 492 6.04 -12.93 -5.64
C VAL A 492 6.61 -12.68 -7.03
N ASN A 493 6.06 -13.38 -8.01
CA ASN A 493 6.39 -13.19 -9.42
C ASN A 493 5.65 -11.98 -10.00
N ILE A 494 6.40 -11.10 -10.66
CA ILE A 494 5.85 -9.95 -11.38
C ILE A 494 5.50 -10.40 -12.80
N ILE A 495 4.27 -10.15 -13.22
CA ILE A 495 3.82 -10.43 -14.59
C ILE A 495 4.20 -9.25 -15.49
N LYS A 496 3.73 -8.05 -15.16
CA LYS A 496 4.07 -6.80 -15.87
C LYS A 496 3.76 -5.57 -15.03
N LYS A 497 4.38 -4.43 -15.37
CA LYS A 497 3.95 -3.11 -14.90
C LYS A 497 2.59 -2.75 -15.53
N CYS A 498 1.76 -2.00 -14.82
CA CYS A 498 0.45 -1.58 -15.31
C CYS A 498 0.21 -0.07 -15.16
N SER A 499 -0.67 0.45 -16.02
CA SER A 499 -1.15 1.83 -15.95
C SER A 499 -2.25 2.01 -14.89
N PHE A 500 -2.56 3.25 -14.52
CA PHE A 500 -3.66 3.53 -13.61
C PHE A 500 -5.02 3.10 -14.18
N GLN A 501 -5.23 3.24 -15.50
CA GLN A 501 -6.46 2.79 -16.16
C GLN A 501 -6.59 1.26 -16.12
N GLU A 502 -5.52 0.52 -16.40
CA GLU A 502 -5.51 -0.95 -16.28
C GLU A 502 -5.76 -1.38 -14.84
N ALA A 503 -5.12 -0.74 -13.86
CA ALA A 503 -5.30 -1.06 -12.45
C ALA A 503 -6.75 -0.82 -11.99
N ILE A 504 -7.31 0.35 -12.29
CA ILE A 504 -8.70 0.69 -11.93
C ILE A 504 -9.69 -0.26 -12.62
N LYS A 505 -9.46 -0.60 -13.89
CA LYS A 505 -10.28 -1.57 -14.62
C LYS A 505 -10.21 -2.95 -13.98
N ALA A 506 -9.01 -3.45 -13.68
CA ALA A 506 -8.84 -4.76 -13.06
C ALA A 506 -9.46 -4.84 -11.65
N VAL A 507 -9.33 -3.78 -10.83
CA VAL A 507 -10.06 -3.70 -9.55
C VAL A 507 -11.58 -3.69 -9.79
N SER A 508 -12.05 -3.01 -10.84
CA SER A 508 -13.46 -3.00 -11.20
C SER A 508 -13.99 -4.37 -11.63
N ASP A 509 -13.12 -5.19 -12.22
CA ASP A 509 -13.38 -6.58 -12.60
C ASP A 509 -13.26 -7.56 -11.42
N GLY A 510 -12.92 -7.06 -10.21
CA GLY A 510 -12.86 -7.85 -8.97
C GLY A 510 -11.47 -8.40 -8.63
N MET A 511 -10.40 -7.88 -9.22
CA MET A 511 -9.03 -8.30 -8.91
C MET A 511 -8.58 -7.78 -7.54
N ASP A 512 -7.88 -8.64 -6.78
CA ASP A 512 -7.28 -8.27 -5.49
C ASP A 512 -6.14 -7.27 -5.69
N TYR A 513 -5.90 -6.43 -4.68
CA TYR A 513 -4.87 -5.41 -4.72
C TYR A 513 -4.20 -5.19 -3.36
N LEU A 514 -2.95 -4.78 -3.41
CA LEU A 514 -2.18 -4.23 -2.30
C LEU A 514 -1.81 -2.80 -2.66
N GLU A 515 -2.56 -1.86 -2.09
CA GLU A 515 -2.35 -0.42 -2.31
C GLU A 515 -1.32 0.16 -1.34
N GLY A 516 -0.63 1.21 -1.80
CA GLY A 516 0.26 2.02 -0.98
C GLY A 516 -0.30 3.44 -0.87
N TYR A 517 -0.01 4.27 -1.86
CA TYR A 517 -0.36 5.68 -1.90
C TYR A 517 -1.42 6.01 -2.96
N TYR A 518 -1.65 5.15 -3.95
CA TYR A 518 -2.78 5.29 -4.88
C TYR A 518 -4.00 4.57 -4.30
N PRO A 519 -5.09 5.28 -3.95
CA PRO A 519 -6.23 4.71 -3.23
C PRO A 519 -7.15 3.91 -4.15
N LEU A 520 -6.71 2.71 -4.55
CA LEU A 520 -7.48 1.75 -5.37
C LEU A 520 -8.71 1.24 -4.61
N SER A 521 -8.69 1.23 -3.28
CA SER A 521 -9.83 0.87 -2.42
C SER A 521 -11.04 1.75 -2.62
N LEU A 522 -10.86 3.00 -3.06
CA LEU A 522 -12.00 3.86 -3.39
C LEU A 522 -12.78 3.35 -4.62
N VAL A 523 -12.12 2.66 -5.55
CA VAL A 523 -12.79 2.02 -6.70
C VAL A 523 -13.75 0.93 -6.20
N SER A 524 -13.25 0.05 -5.33
CA SER A 524 -14.06 -1.07 -4.79
C SER A 524 -15.19 -0.57 -3.88
N ASN A 525 -14.94 0.48 -3.07
CA ASN A 525 -15.95 1.09 -2.22
C ASN A 525 -17.09 1.75 -3.01
N VAL A 526 -16.79 2.41 -4.13
CA VAL A 526 -17.81 2.99 -5.01
C VAL A 526 -18.62 1.88 -5.69
N LEU A 527 -17.97 0.84 -6.21
CA LEU A 527 -18.65 -0.30 -6.85
C LEU A 527 -19.57 -1.06 -5.90
N LYS A 528 -19.13 -1.25 -4.66
CA LYS A 528 -19.92 -1.88 -3.59
C LYS A 528 -20.95 -0.95 -2.95
N ARG A 529 -21.10 0.29 -3.44
CA ARG A 529 -22.04 1.31 -2.93
C ARG A 529 -21.82 1.66 -1.45
N LYS A 530 -20.63 1.42 -0.92
CA LYS A 530 -20.22 1.81 0.45
C LYS A 530 -19.87 3.29 0.55
N MET A 531 -19.55 3.90 -0.58
CA MET A 531 -19.22 5.33 -0.69
C MET A 531 -19.81 5.89 -1.98
N ASN A 532 -20.33 7.12 -1.93
CA ASN A 532 -20.81 7.78 -3.13
C ASN A 532 -19.65 8.31 -3.99
N PRO A 533 -19.83 8.43 -5.31
CA PRO A 533 -18.74 8.77 -6.22
C PRO A 533 -18.17 10.17 -6.01
N PHE A 534 -18.94 11.13 -5.46
CA PHE A 534 -18.48 12.50 -5.26
C PHE A 534 -17.57 12.62 -4.04
N ASP A 535 -17.92 11.94 -2.94
CA ASP A 535 -17.08 11.89 -1.75
C ASP A 535 -15.78 11.15 -2.02
N ALA A 536 -15.85 10.04 -2.77
CA ALA A 536 -14.66 9.33 -3.23
C ALA A 536 -13.75 10.25 -4.06
N TYR A 537 -14.31 11.05 -4.98
CA TYR A 537 -13.54 12.04 -5.74
C TYR A 537 -12.91 13.11 -4.85
N ASN A 538 -13.65 13.63 -3.87
CA ASN A 538 -13.15 14.61 -2.92
C ASN A 538 -11.99 14.06 -2.08
N LEU A 539 -12.06 12.79 -1.65
CA LEU A 539 -10.96 12.14 -0.93
C LEU A 539 -9.70 12.05 -1.78
N VAL A 540 -9.81 11.62 -3.05
CA VAL A 540 -8.65 11.58 -3.96
C VAL A 540 -8.11 12.99 -4.20
N LEU A 541 -8.97 13.97 -4.44
CA LEU A 541 -8.55 15.35 -4.69
C LEU A 541 -7.87 15.97 -3.48
N ASN A 542 -8.31 15.68 -2.26
CA ASN A 542 -7.80 16.29 -1.03
C ASN A 542 -6.71 15.47 -0.33
N ASN A 543 -6.36 14.30 -0.86
CA ASN A 543 -5.30 13.47 -0.32
C ASN A 543 -3.96 14.23 -0.25
N SER A 544 -3.30 14.22 0.91
CA SER A 544 -2.03 14.90 1.15
C SER A 544 -0.87 14.34 0.31
N ASP A 545 -0.95 13.06 -0.07
CA ASP A 545 0.10 12.34 -0.77
C ASP A 545 0.28 12.83 -2.21
N LYS A 546 -0.76 13.45 -2.80
CA LYS A 546 -0.72 14.08 -4.13
C LYS A 546 0.42 15.08 -4.30
N ASN A 547 0.95 15.60 -3.18
CA ASN A 547 2.01 16.59 -3.18
C ASN A 547 3.38 16.01 -3.50
N PHE A 548 3.63 14.74 -3.19
CA PHE A 548 4.95 14.12 -3.37
C PHE A 548 4.94 12.83 -4.20
N VAL A 549 3.81 12.11 -4.24
CA VAL A 549 3.66 10.89 -5.03
C VAL A 549 3.72 11.23 -6.53
N PRO A 550 4.60 10.58 -7.32
CA PRO A 550 4.71 10.82 -8.75
C PRO A 550 3.39 10.59 -9.49
N GLU A 551 3.12 11.35 -10.55
CA GLU A 551 1.98 11.10 -11.46
C GLU A 551 0.58 11.02 -10.80
N TYR A 552 0.40 11.50 -9.57
CA TYR A 552 -0.90 11.45 -8.87
C TYR A 552 -2.02 12.18 -9.65
N ARG A 553 -1.67 13.22 -10.42
CA ARG A 553 -2.61 13.89 -11.34
C ARG A 553 -3.14 12.97 -12.45
N LYS A 554 -2.31 12.03 -12.94
CA LYS A 554 -2.76 11.02 -13.91
C LYS A 554 -3.70 10.02 -13.26
N PHE A 555 -3.42 9.62 -12.01
CA PHE A 555 -4.34 8.80 -11.22
C PHE A 555 -5.71 9.48 -11.05
N ILE A 556 -5.73 10.77 -10.65
CA ILE A 556 -6.98 11.56 -10.54
C ILE A 556 -7.79 11.51 -11.84
N LYS A 557 -7.13 11.68 -13.00
CA LYS A 557 -7.80 11.63 -14.31
C LYS A 557 -8.40 10.26 -14.60
N ALA A 558 -7.64 9.19 -14.39
CA ALA A 558 -8.12 7.82 -14.60
C ALA A 558 -9.27 7.47 -13.63
N PHE A 559 -9.19 7.93 -12.38
CA PHE A 559 -10.24 7.76 -11.39
C PHE A 559 -11.50 8.55 -11.75
N GLN A 560 -11.36 9.79 -12.24
CA GLN A 560 -12.47 10.61 -12.73
C GLN A 560 -13.20 9.95 -13.91
N GLU A 561 -12.46 9.34 -14.84
CA GLU A 561 -13.02 8.58 -15.96
C GLU A 561 -13.84 7.38 -15.47
N PHE A 562 -13.32 6.63 -14.49
CA PHE A 562 -14.04 5.55 -13.83
C PHE A 562 -15.35 6.04 -13.17
N LEU A 563 -15.28 7.12 -12.37
CA LEU A 563 -16.46 7.67 -11.69
C LEU A 563 -17.52 8.16 -12.68
N TYR A 564 -17.10 8.80 -13.78
CA TYR A 564 -18.01 9.22 -14.83
C TYR A 564 -18.77 8.02 -15.44
N ASN A 565 -18.04 6.95 -15.75
CA ASN A 565 -18.63 5.72 -16.27
C ASN A 565 -19.59 5.05 -15.25
N PHE A 566 -19.21 5.04 -13.98
CA PHE A 566 -20.05 4.54 -12.89
C PHE A 566 -21.35 5.36 -12.74
N ILE A 567 -21.24 6.68 -12.64
CA ILE A 567 -22.40 7.58 -12.51
C ILE A 567 -23.32 7.44 -13.71
N LYS A 568 -22.78 7.30 -14.92
CA LYS A 568 -23.59 7.11 -16.14
C LYS A 568 -24.40 5.81 -16.11
N LYS A 569 -23.82 4.74 -15.55
CA LYS A 569 -24.46 3.42 -15.45
C LYS A 569 -25.47 3.36 -14.28
N GLU A 570 -25.13 3.97 -13.14
CA GLU A 570 -25.86 3.85 -11.87
C GLU A 570 -26.60 5.16 -11.50
N LYS A 571 -27.13 5.89 -12.48
CA LYS A 571 -27.71 7.24 -12.29
C LYS A 571 -28.76 7.32 -11.20
N GLU A 572 -29.68 6.35 -11.16
CA GLU A 572 -30.78 6.34 -10.18
C GLU A 572 -30.27 6.09 -8.76
N TYR A 573 -29.33 5.15 -8.58
CA TYR A 573 -28.68 4.94 -7.29
C TYR A 573 -27.98 6.22 -6.81
N VAL A 574 -27.19 6.85 -7.68
CA VAL A 574 -26.48 8.09 -7.33
C VAL A 574 -27.47 9.19 -6.95
N PHE A 575 -28.59 9.30 -7.68
CA PHE A 575 -29.62 10.27 -7.36
C PHE A 575 -30.25 10.05 -5.98
N GLU A 576 -30.57 8.81 -5.62
CA GLU A 576 -31.10 8.47 -4.29
C GLU A 576 -30.13 8.83 -3.16
N VAL A 577 -28.83 8.64 -3.36
CA VAL A 577 -27.84 9.06 -2.36
C VAL A 577 -27.82 10.59 -2.19
N LEU A 578 -27.85 11.35 -3.30
CA LEU A 578 -27.82 12.82 -3.23
C LEU A 578 -29.08 13.42 -2.61
N LYS A 579 -30.22 12.70 -2.63
CA LYS A 579 -31.48 13.13 -1.98
C LYS A 579 -31.38 13.21 -0.45
N SER A 580 -30.44 12.50 0.16
CA SER A 580 -30.27 12.50 1.63
C SER A 580 -29.89 13.88 2.20
N ASN A 581 -29.20 14.71 1.40
CA ASN A 581 -28.84 16.08 1.78
C ASN A 581 -28.90 17.00 0.55
N PRO A 582 -30.11 17.42 0.14
CA PRO A 582 -30.31 18.13 -1.12
C PRO A 582 -29.66 19.52 -1.16
N ILE A 583 -29.49 20.15 0.00
CA ILE A 583 -28.88 21.47 0.15
C ILE A 583 -27.39 21.39 -0.21
N ASP A 584 -26.65 20.52 0.47
CA ASP A 584 -25.20 20.41 0.28
C ASP A 584 -24.83 19.79 -1.08
N TYR A 585 -25.70 18.91 -1.61
CA TYR A 585 -25.48 18.24 -2.90
C TYR A 585 -26.11 18.96 -4.10
N THR A 586 -26.64 20.18 -3.95
CA THR A 586 -27.24 20.93 -5.05
C THR A 586 -26.35 21.02 -6.31
N PRO A 587 -25.04 21.34 -6.22
CA PRO A 587 -24.17 21.37 -7.40
C PRO A 587 -24.08 20.03 -8.13
N GLN A 588 -24.02 18.92 -7.38
CA GLN A 588 -23.92 17.55 -7.88
C GLN A 588 -25.24 17.13 -8.54
N ILE A 589 -26.38 17.48 -7.94
CA ILE A 589 -27.71 17.22 -8.50
C ILE A 589 -27.88 17.98 -9.83
N LEU A 590 -27.49 19.26 -9.89
CA LEU A 590 -27.51 20.03 -11.14
C LEU A 590 -26.62 19.41 -12.21
N SER A 591 -25.47 18.86 -11.83
CA SER A 591 -24.57 18.15 -12.74
C SER A 591 -25.20 16.85 -13.28
N LEU A 592 -25.83 16.06 -12.39
CA LEU A 592 -26.50 14.80 -12.74
C LEU A 592 -27.69 15.02 -13.69
N LEU A 593 -28.42 16.14 -13.53
CA LEU A 593 -29.52 16.56 -14.41
C LEU A 593 -29.05 17.16 -15.75
N HIS A 594 -27.73 17.33 -15.93
CA HIS A 594 -27.10 18.05 -17.03
C HIS A 594 -27.56 19.52 -17.13
N LEU A 595 -27.82 20.18 -16.00
CA LEU A 595 -28.34 21.55 -15.94
C LEU A 595 -27.29 22.61 -15.55
N SER A 596 -26.09 22.21 -15.09
CA SER A 596 -25.07 23.17 -14.63
C SER A 596 -24.72 24.25 -15.66
N ASN A 597 -24.74 23.93 -16.96
CA ASN A 597 -24.54 24.89 -18.02
C ASN A 597 -25.83 25.66 -18.37
N ASP A 598 -26.98 25.00 -18.31
CA ASP A 598 -28.28 25.59 -18.67
C ASP A 598 -28.70 26.69 -17.69
N VAL A 599 -28.31 26.59 -16.42
CA VAL A 599 -28.61 27.59 -15.38
C VAL A 599 -27.51 28.62 -15.16
N LYS A 600 -26.47 28.62 -16.01
CA LYS A 600 -25.28 29.46 -15.83
C LYS A 600 -25.63 30.94 -15.92
N GLY A 601 -25.31 31.70 -14.89
CA GLY A 601 -25.62 33.13 -14.80
C GLY A 601 -26.93 33.45 -14.06
N LEU A 602 -27.63 32.44 -13.54
CA LEU A 602 -28.71 32.60 -12.58
C LEU A 602 -28.16 32.42 -11.16
N LEU A 603 -28.17 33.47 -10.34
CA LEU A 603 -27.81 33.41 -8.91
C LEU A 603 -29.06 33.15 -8.06
N LEU A 604 -29.75 32.05 -8.37
CA LEU A 604 -31.00 31.67 -7.71
C LEU A 604 -30.73 30.82 -6.46
N PRO A 605 -31.68 30.76 -5.51
CA PRO A 605 -31.57 29.92 -4.32
C PRO A 605 -31.82 28.43 -4.66
N PHE A 606 -30.98 27.85 -5.52
CA PHE A 606 -31.08 26.45 -5.94
C PHE A 606 -31.15 25.47 -4.76
N PRO A 607 -30.40 25.64 -3.64
CA PRO A 607 -30.53 24.75 -2.49
C PRO A 607 -31.94 24.70 -1.90
N ARG A 608 -32.63 25.85 -1.85
CA ARG A 608 -34.03 25.92 -1.40
C ARG A 608 -34.97 25.25 -2.39
N PHE A 609 -34.74 25.46 -3.70
CA PHE A 609 -35.53 24.75 -4.72
C PHE A 609 -35.36 23.24 -4.61
N MET A 610 -34.14 22.76 -4.35
CA MET A 610 -33.88 21.33 -4.16
C MET A 610 -34.57 20.79 -2.91
N GLU A 611 -34.48 21.50 -1.79
CA GLU A 611 -35.18 21.14 -0.55
C GLU A 611 -36.71 21.06 -0.72
N GLU A 612 -37.31 22.00 -1.45
CA GLU A 612 -38.76 22.01 -1.73
C GLU A 612 -39.19 20.89 -2.68
N LEU A 613 -38.38 20.62 -3.71
CA LEU A 613 -38.76 19.72 -4.80
C LEU A 613 -38.43 18.25 -4.52
N LEU A 614 -37.44 17.97 -3.68
CA LEU A 614 -36.98 16.61 -3.39
C LEU A 614 -37.78 15.99 -2.25
N THR A 615 -38.92 15.38 -2.60
CA THR A 615 -39.64 14.45 -1.72
C THR A 615 -39.18 13.01 -1.95
N GLU A 616 -39.48 12.09 -1.02
CA GLU A 616 -39.00 10.69 -1.06
C GLU A 616 -39.29 9.96 -2.39
N LYS A 617 -40.35 10.33 -3.13
CA LYS A 617 -40.82 9.59 -4.32
C LYS A 617 -40.49 10.23 -5.67
N VAL A 618 -39.72 11.31 -5.71
CA VAL A 618 -39.41 12.01 -6.97
C VAL A 618 -38.36 11.24 -7.76
N THR A 619 -38.60 11.02 -9.06
CA THR A 619 -37.62 10.48 -10.00
C THR A 619 -36.74 11.58 -10.61
N LEU A 620 -35.55 11.21 -11.11
CA LEU A 620 -34.61 12.16 -11.73
C LEU A 620 -35.25 12.97 -12.88
N ARG A 621 -36.08 12.32 -13.70
CA ARG A 621 -36.80 12.97 -14.82
C ARG A 621 -37.87 13.96 -14.33
N GLN A 622 -38.60 13.61 -13.27
CA GLN A 622 -39.60 14.49 -12.67
C GLN A 622 -38.93 15.70 -12.04
N LEU A 623 -37.85 15.50 -11.29
CA LEU A 623 -37.08 16.61 -10.70
C LEU A 623 -36.59 17.58 -11.77
N LYS A 624 -36.02 17.08 -12.88
CA LYS A 624 -35.55 17.94 -13.98
C LYS A 624 -36.63 18.91 -14.45
N LYS A 625 -37.83 18.37 -14.69
CA LYS A 625 -38.97 19.15 -15.18
C LYS A 625 -39.44 20.15 -14.11
N GLN A 626 -39.68 19.67 -12.90
CA GLN A 626 -40.17 20.50 -11.80
C GLN A 626 -39.20 21.64 -11.46
N LEU A 627 -37.90 21.39 -11.49
CA LEU A 627 -36.88 22.40 -11.24
C LEU A 627 -36.88 23.49 -12.32
N LEU A 628 -36.93 23.09 -13.61
CA LEU A 628 -37.02 24.06 -14.71
C LEU A 628 -38.30 24.90 -14.62
N ASP A 629 -39.44 24.26 -14.32
CA ASP A 629 -40.72 24.94 -14.13
C ASP A 629 -40.64 25.92 -12.95
N ARG A 630 -40.01 25.53 -11.83
CA ARG A 630 -39.81 26.37 -10.64
C ARG A 630 -38.90 27.58 -10.93
N ILE A 631 -37.83 27.37 -11.70
CA ILE A 631 -36.95 28.47 -12.14
C ILE A 631 -37.73 29.44 -13.02
N HIS A 632 -38.50 28.95 -13.99
CA HIS A 632 -39.35 29.79 -14.83
C HIS A 632 -40.36 30.60 -14.01
N GLN A 633 -41.08 29.95 -13.09
CA GLN A 633 -42.03 30.62 -12.19
C GLN A 633 -41.35 31.69 -11.32
N TYR A 634 -40.16 31.41 -10.79
CA TYR A 634 -39.42 32.36 -9.98
C TYR A 634 -39.06 33.60 -10.80
N ILE A 635 -38.45 33.40 -11.98
CA ILE A 635 -38.06 34.51 -12.86
C ILE A 635 -39.30 35.30 -13.30
N GLU A 636 -40.38 34.63 -13.68
CA GLU A 636 -41.60 35.33 -14.14
C GLU A 636 -42.24 36.16 -13.03
N LYS A 637 -42.28 35.64 -11.80
CA LYS A 637 -42.75 36.38 -10.62
C LYS A 637 -41.87 37.58 -10.33
N ASP A 638 -40.55 37.37 -10.25
CA ASP A 638 -39.55 38.40 -9.96
C ASP A 638 -39.58 39.54 -10.98
N LEU A 639 -39.81 39.23 -12.27
CA LEU A 639 -39.94 40.24 -13.31
C LEU A 639 -41.35 40.86 -13.42
N SER A 640 -42.36 40.32 -12.74
CA SER A 640 -43.74 40.86 -12.78
C SER A 640 -44.00 41.90 -11.70
N ASP A 641 -43.34 41.77 -10.55
CA ASP A 641 -43.41 42.69 -9.41
C ASP A 641 -41.98 42.91 -8.88
N PRO A 642 -41.14 43.66 -9.63
CA PRO A 642 -39.72 43.77 -9.32
C PRO A 642 -39.49 44.62 -8.07
N GLN A 643 -38.83 44.03 -7.08
CA GLN A 643 -38.27 44.79 -5.97
C GLN A 643 -36.97 45.48 -6.43
N SER A 644 -36.67 46.67 -5.89
CA SER A 644 -35.45 47.41 -6.24
C SER A 644 -34.20 46.53 -6.07
N GLY A 645 -33.42 46.36 -7.14
CA GLY A 645 -32.19 45.59 -7.13
C GLY A 645 -32.37 44.08 -7.26
N SER A 646 -33.61 43.58 -7.33
CA SER A 646 -33.93 42.15 -7.50
C SER A 646 -33.22 41.52 -8.69
N THR A 647 -33.07 42.27 -9.78
CA THR A 647 -32.45 41.79 -11.01
C THR A 647 -30.94 41.56 -10.92
N LYS A 648 -30.27 41.93 -9.81
CA LYS A 648 -28.82 41.69 -9.60
C LYS A 648 -28.42 40.22 -9.71
N ILE A 649 -29.35 39.32 -9.46
CA ILE A 649 -29.13 37.87 -9.52
C ILE A 649 -28.96 37.32 -10.95
N TYR A 650 -29.19 38.13 -12.00
CA TYR A 650 -29.10 37.71 -13.40
C TYR A 650 -27.83 38.22 -14.10
N ASP A 651 -26.86 37.36 -14.37
CA ASP A 651 -25.69 37.68 -15.18
C ASP A 651 -26.00 37.45 -16.68
N LEU A 652 -26.47 38.51 -17.35
CA LEU A 652 -26.86 38.47 -18.76
C LEU A 652 -25.71 38.01 -19.69
N LYS A 653 -24.45 38.27 -19.35
CA LYS A 653 -23.30 37.85 -20.15
C LYS A 653 -23.16 36.32 -20.13
N LYS A 654 -23.36 35.72 -18.96
CA LYS A 654 -23.34 34.26 -18.78
C LYS A 654 -24.60 33.58 -19.33
N LEU A 655 -25.75 34.26 -19.32
CA LEU A 655 -27.02 33.75 -19.82
C LEU A 655 -27.11 33.60 -21.35
N ARG A 656 -26.20 34.22 -22.11
CA ARG A 656 -26.25 34.26 -23.59
C ARG A 656 -26.47 32.91 -24.26
N ASN A 657 -25.92 31.84 -23.70
CA ASN A 657 -25.99 30.48 -24.25
C ASN A 657 -26.91 29.57 -23.43
N THR A 658 -27.89 30.14 -22.71
CA THR A 658 -28.81 29.40 -21.85
C THR A 658 -30.26 29.51 -22.35
N PRO A 659 -31.15 28.56 -22.00
CA PRO A 659 -32.58 28.66 -22.31
C PRO A 659 -33.27 29.90 -21.70
N PHE A 660 -32.67 30.54 -20.70
CA PHE A 660 -33.22 31.67 -19.97
C PHE A 660 -32.90 33.03 -20.61
N ILE A 661 -32.13 33.06 -21.70
CA ILE A 661 -31.83 34.30 -22.46
C ILE A 661 -33.08 35.03 -22.93
N LYS A 662 -34.21 34.32 -23.09
CA LYS A 662 -35.51 34.88 -23.46
C LYS A 662 -36.00 35.99 -22.51
N TYR A 663 -35.55 36.00 -21.26
CA TYR A 663 -35.91 37.03 -20.26
C TYR A 663 -35.02 38.28 -20.30
N SER A 664 -33.93 38.27 -21.08
CA SER A 664 -32.90 39.33 -21.04
C SER A 664 -33.44 40.72 -21.35
N LYS A 665 -34.34 40.87 -22.32
CA LYS A 665 -34.93 42.18 -22.67
C LYS A 665 -35.67 42.80 -21.50
N LYS A 666 -36.56 42.02 -20.86
CA LYS A 666 -37.34 42.46 -19.70
C LYS A 666 -36.45 42.79 -18.50
N ILE A 667 -35.38 42.03 -18.28
CA ILE A 667 -34.39 42.32 -17.23
C ILE A 667 -33.69 43.66 -17.49
N VAL A 668 -33.31 43.95 -18.74
CA VAL A 668 -32.66 45.23 -19.10
C VAL A 668 -33.62 46.40 -18.93
N GLU A 669 -34.89 46.24 -19.32
CA GLU A 669 -35.94 47.25 -19.13
C GLU A 669 -36.12 47.59 -17.65
N ILE A 670 -36.29 46.58 -16.78
CA ILE A 670 -36.44 46.79 -15.33
C ILE A 670 -35.21 47.47 -14.74
N ARG A 671 -33.99 47.05 -15.10
CA ARG A 671 -32.75 47.68 -14.60
C ARG A 671 -32.64 49.15 -14.98
N LYS A 672 -33.10 49.50 -16.19
CA LYS A 672 -33.17 50.89 -16.63
C LYS A 672 -34.18 51.65 -15.76
N GLU A 673 -35.40 51.13 -15.64
CA GLU A 673 -36.45 51.77 -14.83
C GLU A 673 -36.03 51.94 -13.37
N GLU A 674 -35.41 50.93 -12.75
CA GLU A 674 -34.87 50.99 -11.39
C GLU A 674 -33.91 52.17 -11.21
N LEU A 675 -32.95 52.33 -12.13
CA LEU A 675 -31.98 53.42 -12.06
C LEU A 675 -32.64 54.79 -12.28
N GLU A 676 -33.56 54.89 -13.24
CA GLU A 676 -34.17 56.16 -13.62
C GLU A 676 -35.21 56.68 -12.61
N HIS A 677 -35.88 55.79 -11.88
CA HIS A 677 -36.92 56.18 -10.91
C HIS A 677 -36.40 56.26 -9.47
N THR A 678 -35.29 55.59 -9.13
CA THR A 678 -34.74 55.63 -7.77
C THR A 678 -34.22 57.03 -7.43
N PRO A 679 -34.72 57.66 -6.35
CA PRO A 679 -34.34 59.03 -6.02
C PRO A 679 -32.93 59.12 -5.44
N ILE A 680 -32.19 60.13 -5.87
CA ILE A 680 -30.97 60.63 -5.25
C ILE A 680 -31.35 61.88 -4.47
N ILE A 681 -31.16 61.86 -3.14
CA ILE A 681 -31.58 62.96 -2.27
C ILE A 681 -30.43 63.96 -2.15
N LYS A 682 -30.71 65.23 -2.42
CA LYS A 682 -29.79 66.32 -2.20
C LYS A 682 -29.94 66.85 -0.76
N HIS A 683 -28.81 67.14 -0.12
CA HIS A 683 -28.77 67.78 1.18
C HIS A 683 -27.87 69.01 1.11
N SER A 684 -28.35 70.13 1.67
CA SER A 684 -27.60 71.39 1.74
C SER A 684 -27.38 71.78 3.21
N GLU A 685 -26.12 71.72 3.67
CA GLU A 685 -25.69 72.21 4.99
C GLU A 685 -24.52 73.19 4.79
N ASP A 686 -24.59 74.37 5.43
CA ASP A 686 -23.50 75.37 5.48
C ASP A 686 -22.80 75.66 4.13
N ASN A 687 -23.59 75.90 3.07
CA ASN A 687 -23.12 76.14 1.69
C ASN A 687 -22.38 74.98 1.00
N ASN A 688 -22.45 73.75 1.53
CA ASN A 688 -21.94 72.54 0.88
C ASN A 688 -23.08 71.57 0.56
N ASP A 689 -23.31 71.35 -0.73
CA ASP A 689 -24.25 70.34 -1.23
C ASP A 689 -23.60 68.94 -1.19
N TRP A 690 -24.31 67.97 -0.60
CA TRP A 690 -23.96 66.55 -0.67
C TRP A 690 -25.17 65.71 -1.06
N PHE A 691 -24.90 64.54 -1.63
CA PHE A 691 -25.93 63.69 -2.23
C PHE A 691 -25.91 62.29 -1.62
N ASP A 692 -27.09 61.77 -1.33
CA ASP A 692 -27.28 60.42 -0.83
C ASP A 692 -27.56 59.46 -2.00
N LEU A 693 -26.57 58.63 -2.32
CA LEU A 693 -26.63 57.54 -3.31
C LEU A 693 -26.96 56.18 -2.67
N SER A 694 -27.29 56.11 -1.37
CA SER A 694 -27.56 54.85 -0.66
C SER A 694 -28.64 54.02 -1.35
N LYS A 695 -29.77 54.64 -1.70
CA LYS A 695 -30.89 53.96 -2.39
C LYS A 695 -30.54 53.54 -3.81
N ILE A 696 -29.86 54.39 -4.58
CA ILE A 696 -29.50 54.04 -5.97
C ILE A 696 -28.42 52.96 -6.02
N ASN A 697 -27.58 52.86 -4.99
CA ASN A 697 -26.63 51.76 -4.80
C ASN A 697 -27.32 50.39 -4.67
N GLU A 698 -28.58 50.36 -4.23
CA GLU A 698 -29.35 49.11 -4.17
C GLU A 698 -29.75 48.61 -5.57
N THR A 699 -29.77 49.46 -6.59
CA THR A 699 -30.06 49.08 -7.99
C THR A 699 -28.85 48.43 -8.68
N PHE A 700 -29.07 47.68 -9.78
CA PHE A 700 -27.97 47.03 -10.51
C PHE A 700 -26.96 48.03 -11.08
N TYR A 701 -27.44 49.02 -11.85
CA TYR A 701 -26.55 49.98 -12.50
C TYR A 701 -25.94 50.97 -11.52
N GLY A 702 -26.67 51.40 -10.48
CA GLY A 702 -26.14 52.33 -9.49
C GLY A 702 -24.99 51.72 -8.69
N ASN A 703 -25.10 50.45 -8.31
CA ASN A 703 -24.00 49.71 -7.69
C ASN A 703 -22.77 49.62 -8.61
N GLN A 704 -22.95 49.26 -9.88
CA GLN A 704 -21.85 49.16 -10.84
C GLN A 704 -21.14 50.50 -11.06
N PHE A 705 -21.89 51.60 -11.10
CA PHE A 705 -21.32 52.93 -11.23
C PHE A 705 -20.52 53.37 -9.99
N ILE A 706 -21.03 53.11 -8.79
CA ILE A 706 -20.32 53.37 -7.53
C ILE A 706 -19.00 52.57 -7.48
N GLU A 707 -19.01 51.30 -7.87
CA GLU A 707 -17.81 50.46 -7.94
C GLU A 707 -16.77 50.99 -8.94
N ILE A 708 -17.21 51.39 -10.15
CA ILE A 708 -16.34 51.94 -11.20
C ILE A 708 -15.69 53.25 -10.75
N LEU A 709 -16.47 54.10 -10.07
CA LEU A 709 -16.02 55.41 -9.59
C LEU A 709 -15.27 55.37 -8.26
N LYS A 710 -15.28 54.22 -7.56
CA LYS A 710 -14.67 54.01 -6.23
C LYS A 710 -15.19 55.00 -5.19
N ILE A 711 -16.50 55.22 -5.16
CA ILE A 711 -17.13 56.10 -4.17
C ILE A 711 -17.12 55.38 -2.81
N GLU A 712 -16.35 55.87 -1.84
CA GLU A 712 -16.14 55.22 -0.54
C GLU A 712 -17.33 55.35 0.41
N ASN A 713 -18.07 56.47 0.36
CA ASN A 713 -19.26 56.68 1.18
C ASN A 713 -20.48 57.08 0.33
N PRO A 714 -21.34 56.12 -0.05
CA PRO A 714 -22.55 56.39 -0.82
C PRO A 714 -23.58 57.27 -0.10
N GLU A 715 -23.53 57.35 1.23
CA GLU A 715 -24.49 58.15 2.02
C GLU A 715 -24.16 59.65 1.97
N LYS A 716 -22.91 60.01 1.62
CA LYS A 716 -22.47 61.41 1.55
C LYS A 716 -21.49 61.63 0.41
N VAL A 717 -22.04 61.83 -0.78
CA VAL A 717 -21.28 62.02 -2.03
C VAL A 717 -21.18 63.50 -2.37
N LEU A 718 -19.97 63.97 -2.67
CA LEU A 718 -19.74 65.36 -3.08
C LEU A 718 -20.19 65.58 -4.54
N GLN A 719 -20.48 66.84 -4.88
CA GLN A 719 -20.95 67.23 -6.21
C GLN A 719 -20.01 66.79 -7.35
N GLU A 720 -18.69 66.73 -7.12
CA GLU A 720 -17.73 66.27 -8.13
C GLU A 720 -17.93 64.80 -8.52
N ASP A 721 -18.21 63.95 -7.53
CA ASP A 721 -18.42 62.52 -7.75
C ASP A 721 -19.81 62.24 -8.30
N LEU A 722 -20.81 63.02 -7.90
CA LEU A 722 -22.13 62.99 -8.55
C LEU A 722 -22.03 63.35 -10.04
N LYS A 723 -21.28 64.38 -10.43
CA LYS A 723 -21.08 64.72 -11.85
C LYS A 723 -20.43 63.58 -12.63
N LYS A 724 -19.48 62.85 -12.03
CA LYS A 724 -18.89 61.66 -12.66
C LYS A 724 -19.94 60.55 -12.83
N PHE A 725 -20.80 60.37 -11.84
CA PHE A 725 -21.90 59.40 -11.85
C PHE A 725 -22.96 59.75 -12.91
N GLU A 726 -23.39 61.01 -13.01
CA GLU A 726 -24.25 61.55 -14.07
C GLU A 726 -23.63 61.37 -15.47
N ASN A 727 -22.33 61.61 -15.59
CA ASN A 727 -21.60 61.41 -16.86
C ASN A 727 -21.57 59.95 -17.29
N LEU A 728 -21.51 59.00 -16.35
CA LEU A 728 -21.61 57.57 -16.67
C LEU A 728 -23.04 57.19 -17.09
N ALA A 729 -24.04 57.66 -16.36
CA ALA A 729 -25.45 57.42 -16.67
C ALA A 729 -25.85 57.95 -18.05
N SER A 730 -25.49 59.21 -18.34
CA SER A 730 -25.79 59.85 -19.63
C SER A 730 -25.09 59.19 -20.82
N LYS A 731 -23.85 58.71 -20.67
CA LYS A 731 -23.13 57.97 -21.72
C LYS A 731 -23.83 56.68 -22.14
N ILE A 732 -24.61 56.07 -21.25
CA ILE A 732 -25.40 54.88 -21.54
C ILE A 732 -26.89 55.17 -21.76
N GLY A 733 -27.26 56.46 -21.81
CA GLY A 733 -28.60 56.93 -22.15
C GLY A 733 -29.62 56.82 -21.03
N PHE A 734 -29.19 56.90 -19.76
CA PHE A 734 -30.06 56.89 -18.59
C PHE A 734 -30.17 58.26 -17.93
N HIS A 735 -31.36 58.56 -17.40
CA HIS A 735 -31.65 59.79 -16.66
C HIS A 735 -31.67 59.53 -15.15
N LEU A 736 -31.08 60.40 -14.34
CA LEU A 736 -31.10 60.24 -12.88
C LEU A 736 -32.23 61.07 -12.26
N ASN A 737 -32.93 60.51 -11.29
CA ASN A 737 -33.97 61.20 -10.53
C ASN A 737 -33.35 61.87 -9.29
N ILE A 738 -32.95 63.14 -9.41
CA ILE A 738 -32.39 63.92 -8.30
C ILE A 738 -33.53 64.72 -7.67
N ILE A 739 -33.73 64.54 -6.37
CA ILE A 739 -34.77 65.21 -5.58
C ILE A 739 -34.09 66.16 -4.58
N ASP A 740 -34.55 67.41 -4.55
CA ASP A 740 -34.10 68.45 -3.61
C ASP A 740 -34.61 68.24 -2.18
#